data_AF-C1GJI3-F1
#
_entry.id   AF-C1GJI3-F1
#
_cell.length_a   1.000
_cell.length_b   1.000
_cell.length_c   1.000
_cell.angle_alpha   90.00
_cell.angle_beta   90.00
_cell.angle_gamma   90.00
#
_symmetry.space_group_name_H-M   'P 1'
#
loop_
_entity.id
_entity.type
_entity.pdbx_description
1 polymer ?
#
loop_
_entity_poly.entity_id
_entity_poly.type
_entity_poly.pdbx_seq_one_letter_code
_entity_poly.pdbx_strand_id
1 'polypeptide(L)'
;MSEFDSPQVLDWEDDLPDNVCFRLPGFTLPLNWEPTPSGTPVSTPRASIDGRPSGLRILHIQGIPRGRFPSALSYQDALDDTLRYPALTIRENKMVHIMNEITDRLNWNVKVSDDGVVDKWHNEMMSGEYGISEAMAKWVINELRYKTRIFHEYGLVDVFNGGVVKSDTAVPTSVNQSLRTGVRKLEDVPEDIKDYHPSTDKKVLALVHPSLFPLVYGRSRILKEKILRLDDCIPSSGLGETLPVPRSKYTVFDEKLDNHSGWAGKFWEDKIYSQKFQWLPCNVTFLDEKGSYLSLDPKDPSRVAATSVAPPCRITSYINNLHPNKHRDLYGTIEEVVSRAIPLWNRTLSSLSAEYTRRINYDICIKESSHRFPGQGGDAFKIPERSVTKSGYVLPEPRRFGPTMTPSLSPGSVDLKKQYGNTGFQVIVKLENIHLTPEKPKYDGVSWHVEGQLNEHICATALYYYDNHNITNSYISFRQQCDTNPHIKDTRGEDPNTFLPEIFGKQTFSSATQIPGSVQCSEGRLLTFPNTLQHRVEPFELVDKTRPGHCKILSLFLVDPHIRIISTANIPPQRRDWWTEHLESTGALKKLPKELVHMVFGSDINFPFSIEEAKRLRVELMSEMAARATEQDSHFRYREFSVVKR
;
A
#
# COMPACT_ATOMS: atom_id res chain seq x y z
N MET A 1 29.20 25.42 -41.78
CA MET A 1 27.74 25.26 -41.89
C MET A 1 27.49 23.78 -42.13
N SER A 2 27.24 23.05 -41.05
CA SER A 2 26.78 21.66 -41.09
C SER A 2 25.60 21.61 -40.12
N GLU A 3 24.44 21.24 -40.65
CA GLU A 3 23.19 21.05 -39.95
C GLU A 3 23.40 20.12 -38.75
N PHE A 4 23.13 20.62 -37.55
CA PHE A 4 22.86 19.78 -36.39
C PHE A 4 21.36 19.75 -36.18
N ASP A 5 20.87 18.52 -36.10
CA ASP A 5 19.48 18.12 -36.06
C ASP A 5 18.57 18.96 -35.17
N SER A 6 17.39 19.21 -35.72
CA SER A 6 16.15 19.62 -35.06
C SER A 6 15.88 18.86 -33.75
N PRO A 7 15.28 19.51 -32.74
CA PRO A 7 14.83 18.81 -31.54
C PRO A 7 13.77 17.79 -31.97
N GLN A 8 14.02 16.50 -31.73
CA GLN A 8 12.99 15.47 -31.83
C GLN A 8 11.87 15.86 -30.85
N VAL A 9 10.81 16.47 -31.36
CA VAL A 9 9.52 16.54 -30.68
C VAL A 9 9.18 15.10 -30.28
N LEU A 10 8.95 14.86 -29.00
CA LEU A 10 8.73 13.50 -28.53
C LEU A 10 7.42 13.00 -29.14
N ASP A 11 7.37 11.77 -29.70
CA ASP A 11 6.20 11.14 -30.36
C ASP A 11 4.85 11.28 -29.62
N TRP A 12 4.86 11.65 -28.32
CA TRP A 12 3.68 11.80 -27.48
C TRP A 12 3.20 13.26 -27.32
N GLU A 13 3.97 14.25 -27.76
CA GLU A 13 3.62 15.68 -27.75
C GLU A 13 2.65 16.06 -28.88
N ASP A 14 2.52 15.21 -29.91
CA ASP A 14 1.56 15.38 -31.00
C ASP A 14 0.12 15.23 -30.53
N ASP A 15 -0.81 15.91 -31.22
CA ASP A 15 -2.24 15.76 -31.01
C ASP A 15 -2.68 14.29 -31.20
N LEU A 16 -3.60 13.82 -30.35
CA LEU A 16 -4.14 12.48 -30.51
C LEU A 16 -4.89 12.38 -31.84
N PRO A 17 -4.83 11.23 -32.53
CA PRO A 17 -5.73 10.96 -33.64
C PRO A 17 -7.20 11.14 -33.20
N ASP A 18 -8.06 11.62 -34.11
CA ASP A 18 -9.48 11.89 -33.85
C ASP A 18 -10.24 10.70 -33.23
N ASN A 19 -9.73 9.48 -33.44
CA ASN A 19 -10.29 8.23 -32.96
C ASN A 19 -9.67 7.71 -31.65
N VAL A 20 -8.99 8.55 -30.86
CA VAL A 20 -8.44 8.18 -29.55
C VAL A 20 -8.92 9.17 -28.49
N CYS A 21 -9.71 8.70 -27.53
CA CYS A 21 -10.36 9.58 -26.55
C CYS A 21 -9.55 9.83 -25.27
N PHE A 22 -8.40 9.18 -25.07
CA PHE A 22 -7.66 9.26 -23.81
C PHE A 22 -6.16 9.01 -24.00
N ARG A 23 -5.35 9.60 -23.11
CA ARG A 23 -3.90 9.35 -23.03
C ARG A 23 -3.57 8.47 -21.82
N LEU A 24 -2.90 7.34 -22.02
CA LEU A 24 -2.55 6.39 -20.95
C LEU A 24 -1.12 5.82 -21.14
N PRO A 25 -0.34 5.64 -20.06
CA PRO A 25 0.94 4.92 -20.09
C PRO A 25 0.76 3.51 -20.65
N GLY A 26 1.69 3.12 -21.52
CA GLY A 26 1.66 1.81 -22.19
C GLY A 26 0.74 1.72 -23.41
N PHE A 27 -0.05 2.76 -23.71
CA PHE A 27 -0.89 2.82 -24.91
C PHE A 27 -0.48 3.99 -25.83
N THR A 28 -0.80 5.22 -25.44
CA THR A 28 -0.46 6.44 -26.19
C THR A 28 0.68 7.23 -25.55
N LEU A 29 0.97 6.96 -24.28
CA LEU A 29 2.09 7.55 -23.55
C LEU A 29 3.16 6.49 -23.33
N PRO A 30 4.45 6.88 -23.23
CA PRO A 30 5.51 6.02 -22.74
C PRO A 30 5.11 5.33 -21.43
N LEU A 31 5.57 4.10 -21.23
CA LEU A 31 5.26 3.34 -20.03
C LEU A 31 5.87 3.98 -18.76
N ASN A 32 7.03 4.63 -18.91
CA ASN A 32 7.70 5.42 -17.87
C ASN A 32 7.27 6.90 -17.83
N TRP A 33 6.14 7.25 -18.44
CA TRP A 33 5.63 8.61 -18.39
C TRP A 33 5.20 8.98 -16.97
N GLU A 34 5.56 10.18 -16.52
CA GLU A 34 5.16 10.73 -15.22
C GLU A 34 4.45 12.08 -15.38
N PRO A 35 3.45 12.38 -14.54
CA PRO A 35 2.79 13.67 -14.53
C PRO A 35 3.74 14.76 -14.02
N THR A 36 3.96 15.84 -14.78
CA THR A 36 4.80 16.97 -14.32
C THR A 36 3.94 18.15 -13.83
N PRO A 37 4.41 18.91 -12.81
CA PRO A 37 3.68 20.08 -12.28
C PRO A 37 3.42 21.20 -13.32
N SER A 38 4.25 21.29 -14.36
CA SER A 38 4.20 22.34 -15.40
C SER A 38 3.89 21.82 -16.81
N GLY A 39 3.86 20.50 -17.02
CA GLY A 39 3.72 19.87 -18.34
C GLY A 39 2.53 18.93 -18.46
N THR A 40 1.54 19.03 -17.57
CA THR A 40 0.24 18.42 -17.86
C THR A 40 -0.37 19.15 -19.06
N PRO A 41 -0.68 18.50 -20.19
CA PRO A 41 -1.40 19.14 -21.26
C PRO A 41 -2.69 19.72 -20.70
N VAL A 42 -2.89 21.02 -20.90
CA VAL A 42 -4.13 21.75 -20.58
C VAL A 42 -5.35 21.10 -21.29
N SER A 43 -5.08 20.27 -22.30
CA SER A 43 -6.00 19.43 -23.06
C SER A 43 -5.80 17.94 -22.78
N THR A 44 -6.30 17.44 -21.64
CA THR A 44 -6.86 16.07 -21.58
C THR A 44 -8.37 16.20 -21.76
N PRO A 45 -8.95 15.93 -22.95
CA PRO A 45 -10.36 16.18 -23.18
C PRO A 45 -11.28 15.23 -22.38
N ARG A 46 -12.12 15.86 -21.57
CA ARG A 46 -13.50 15.53 -21.14
C ARG A 46 -13.92 14.04 -21.07
N ALA A 47 -13.97 13.54 -19.84
CA ALA A 47 -15.12 12.76 -19.39
C ALA A 47 -15.69 13.38 -18.10
N SER A 48 -16.19 14.61 -18.18
CA SER A 48 -17.27 15.02 -17.27
C SER A 48 -18.57 14.46 -17.83
N ILE A 49 -19.42 13.89 -16.99
CA ILE A 49 -20.77 13.44 -17.36
C ILE A 49 -21.59 14.57 -18.02
N ASP A 50 -21.22 15.84 -17.78
CA ASP A 50 -21.96 17.05 -18.21
C ASP A 50 -21.31 17.84 -19.37
N GLY A 51 -20.36 17.25 -20.11
CA GLY A 51 -19.78 17.89 -21.30
C GLY A 51 -19.00 19.19 -21.08
N ARG A 52 -18.50 19.51 -19.87
CA ARG A 52 -17.60 20.66 -19.63
C ARG A 52 -16.13 20.23 -19.43
N PRO A 53 -15.14 21.01 -19.90
CA PRO A 53 -13.72 20.66 -19.80
C PRO A 53 -13.25 20.98 -18.38
N SER A 54 -13.08 19.96 -17.54
CA SER A 54 -12.31 20.10 -16.31
C SER A 54 -10.88 19.67 -16.61
N GLY A 55 -9.96 20.63 -16.75
CA GLY A 55 -8.54 20.33 -16.80
C GLY A 55 -8.10 19.59 -15.52
N LEU A 56 -7.27 18.56 -15.67
CA LEU A 56 -6.56 17.93 -14.56
C LEU A 56 -5.62 18.97 -13.96
N ARG A 57 -6.07 19.65 -12.90
CA ARG A 57 -5.13 20.36 -12.02
C ARG A 57 -4.48 19.29 -11.16
N ILE A 58 -3.23 18.95 -11.45
CA ILE A 58 -2.35 18.30 -10.47
C ILE A 58 -2.31 19.27 -9.30
N LEU A 59 -3.02 18.95 -8.22
CA LEU A 59 -2.87 19.67 -6.98
C LEU A 59 -1.48 19.34 -6.50
N HIS A 60 -0.57 20.31 -6.60
CA HIS A 60 0.75 20.20 -6.01
C HIS A 60 0.55 19.98 -4.50
N ILE A 61 0.63 18.73 -4.05
CA ILE A 61 0.81 18.42 -2.64
C ILE A 61 2.16 19.04 -2.30
N GLN A 62 2.16 20.07 -1.45
CA GLN A 62 3.39 20.67 -0.96
C GLN A 62 4.31 19.54 -0.45
N GLY A 63 5.49 19.40 -1.07
CA GLY A 63 6.46 18.37 -0.71
C GLY A 63 6.52 17.13 -1.61
N ILE A 64 5.70 17.00 -2.68
CA ILE A 64 5.82 15.89 -3.64
C ILE A 64 6.52 16.37 -4.93
N PRO A 65 7.79 16.00 -5.19
CA PRO A 65 8.60 16.61 -6.25
C PRO A 65 8.14 16.26 -7.68
N ARG A 66 7.56 15.06 -7.86
CA ARG A 66 7.30 14.46 -9.18
C ARG A 66 5.83 14.44 -9.61
N GLY A 67 4.95 15.20 -8.95
CA GLY A 67 3.52 15.21 -9.28
C GLY A 67 2.79 13.88 -9.07
N ARG A 68 3.44 12.90 -8.40
CA ARG A 68 2.92 11.58 -7.99
C ARG A 68 3.49 11.17 -6.63
N PHE A 69 2.77 10.37 -5.86
CA PHE A 69 3.24 9.82 -4.59
C PHE A 69 4.51 8.97 -4.77
N PRO A 70 5.41 8.98 -3.77
CA PRO A 70 6.63 8.17 -3.80
C PRO A 70 6.31 6.68 -3.64
N SER A 71 7.17 5.83 -4.21
CA SER A 71 7.07 4.38 -4.16
C SER A 71 8.43 3.73 -3.93
N ALA A 72 8.46 2.70 -3.08
CA ALA A 72 9.64 1.88 -2.84
C ALA A 72 10.08 1.08 -4.07
N LEU A 73 9.20 0.95 -5.08
CA LEU A 73 9.52 0.33 -6.36
C LEU A 73 10.30 1.28 -7.29
N SER A 74 10.28 2.59 -7.02
CA SER A 74 10.99 3.60 -7.79
C SER A 74 12.37 3.85 -7.20
N TYR A 75 13.41 3.51 -7.96
CA TYR A 75 14.79 3.80 -7.59
C TYR A 75 15.05 5.30 -7.47
N GLN A 76 14.44 6.12 -8.33
CA GLN A 76 14.57 7.56 -8.20
C GLN A 76 13.99 8.06 -6.88
N ASP A 77 12.83 7.56 -6.46
CA ASP A 77 12.22 8.03 -5.22
C ASP A 77 13.14 7.72 -4.02
N ALA A 78 13.88 6.60 -4.10
CA ALA A 78 14.97 6.31 -3.18
C ALA A 78 16.12 7.33 -3.32
N LEU A 79 16.62 7.60 -4.54
CA LEU A 79 17.70 8.57 -4.81
C LEU A 79 17.39 10.01 -4.39
N ASP A 80 16.24 10.52 -4.81
CA ASP A 80 15.68 11.86 -4.55
C ASP A 80 15.29 12.06 -3.08
N ASP A 81 15.54 11.04 -2.25
CA ASP A 81 15.41 11.13 -0.81
C ASP A 81 13.97 11.22 -0.30
N THR A 82 13.02 11.00 -1.20
CA THR A 82 11.57 11.06 -0.94
C THR A 82 11.06 9.88 -0.12
N LEU A 83 11.90 8.87 0.11
CA LEU A 83 11.63 7.71 0.98
C LEU A 83 12.26 7.84 2.39
N ARG A 84 12.81 9.00 2.79
CA ARG A 84 13.50 9.14 4.09
C ARG A 84 12.54 9.17 5.27
N TYR A 85 12.51 8.07 6.00
CA TYR A 85 12.09 8.07 7.39
C TYR A 85 13.28 8.34 8.32
N PRO A 86 13.11 9.09 9.41
CA PRO A 86 14.21 9.25 10.36
C PRO A 86 14.63 7.92 10.98
N ALA A 87 15.94 7.75 11.16
CA ALA A 87 16.47 6.58 11.84
C ALA A 87 15.97 6.55 13.29
N LEU A 88 15.18 5.54 13.63
CA LEU A 88 14.58 5.39 14.95
C LEU A 88 15.57 4.74 15.90
N THR A 89 15.67 5.27 17.13
CA THR A 89 16.43 4.62 18.19
C THR A 89 15.71 3.34 18.64
N ILE A 90 16.44 2.37 19.20
CA ILE A 90 15.86 1.14 19.79
C ILE A 90 14.80 1.50 20.84
N ARG A 91 15.05 2.55 21.64
CA ARG A 91 14.12 3.02 22.67
C ARG A 91 12.84 3.59 22.06
N GLU A 92 12.94 4.37 20.98
CA GLU A 92 11.76 4.89 20.27
C GLU A 92 10.93 3.75 19.67
N ASN A 93 11.57 2.77 19.01
CA ASN A 93 10.87 1.59 18.48
C ASN A 93 10.13 0.82 19.59
N LYS A 94 10.72 0.67 20.78
CA LYS A 94 10.05 0.05 21.93
C LYS A 94 8.81 0.82 22.38
N MET A 95 8.88 2.14 22.44
CA MET A 95 7.71 2.97 22.79
C MET A 95 6.57 2.77 21.78
N VAL A 96 6.90 2.78 20.49
CA VAL A 96 5.92 2.58 19.42
C VAL A 96 5.31 1.17 19.47
N HIS A 97 6.13 0.15 19.73
CA HIS A 97 5.66 -1.22 19.89
C HIS A 97 4.67 -1.37 21.05
N ILE A 98 4.99 -0.82 22.23
CA ILE A 98 4.09 -0.86 23.40
C ILE A 98 2.77 -0.12 23.10
N MET A 99 2.82 1.04 22.44
CA MET A 99 1.60 1.74 22.04
C MET A 99 0.76 0.91 21.07
N ASN A 100 1.38 0.22 20.12
CA ASN A 100 0.67 -0.66 19.21
C ASN A 100 -0.05 -1.81 19.96
N GLU A 101 0.63 -2.45 20.92
CA GLU A 101 0.03 -3.50 21.77
C GLU A 101 -1.13 -2.97 22.62
N ILE A 102 -0.99 -1.79 23.23
CA ILE A 102 -2.06 -1.20 24.03
C ILE A 102 -3.27 -0.85 23.15
N THR A 103 -3.04 -0.32 21.95
CA THR A 103 -4.13 0.03 21.00
C THR A 103 -4.82 -1.18 20.38
N ASP A 104 -4.27 -2.39 20.53
CA ASP A 104 -4.93 -3.66 20.20
C ASP A 104 -5.88 -4.16 21.32
N ARG A 105 -5.76 -3.59 22.53
CA ARG A 105 -6.64 -3.97 23.65
C ARG A 105 -8.04 -3.39 23.44
N LEU A 106 -9.06 -4.21 23.73
CA LEU A 106 -10.45 -3.76 23.67
C LEU A 106 -10.68 -2.54 24.57
N ASN A 107 -11.31 -1.51 24.01
CA ASN A 107 -11.67 -0.26 24.68
C ASN A 107 -10.47 0.53 25.24
N TRP A 108 -9.27 0.39 24.65
CA TRP A 108 -8.07 1.13 25.08
C TRP A 108 -8.30 2.65 25.15
N ASN A 109 -9.07 3.18 24.20
CA ASN A 109 -9.38 4.60 24.03
C ASN A 109 -10.17 5.18 25.21
N VAL A 110 -10.97 4.37 25.91
CA VAL A 110 -11.62 4.77 27.17
C VAL A 110 -10.72 4.52 28.35
N LYS A 111 -10.13 3.32 28.39
CA LYS A 111 -9.30 2.83 29.50
C LYS A 111 -8.08 3.72 29.78
N VAL A 112 -7.54 4.41 28.77
CA VAL A 112 -6.41 5.34 28.95
C VAL A 112 -6.76 6.58 29.80
N SER A 113 -8.05 6.86 30.00
CA SER A 113 -8.52 7.94 30.88
C SER A 113 -8.73 7.49 32.33
N ASP A 114 -8.69 6.19 32.61
CA ASP A 114 -8.80 5.63 33.95
C ASP A 114 -7.39 5.47 34.55
N ASP A 115 -7.07 6.28 35.55
CA ASP A 115 -5.76 6.28 36.19
C ASP A 115 -5.42 4.93 36.84
N GLY A 116 -6.40 4.18 37.37
CA GLY A 116 -6.17 2.87 37.93
C GLY A 116 -5.83 1.80 36.89
N VAL A 117 -6.33 1.95 35.65
CA VAL A 117 -5.93 1.10 34.53
C VAL A 117 -4.57 1.52 33.98
N VAL A 118 -4.32 2.83 33.87
CA VAL A 118 -3.03 3.38 33.45
C VAL A 118 -1.91 2.97 34.40
N ASP A 119 -2.16 2.95 35.70
CA ASP A 119 -1.18 2.48 36.70
C ASP A 119 -0.83 1.00 36.50
N LYS A 120 -1.79 0.16 36.12
CA LYS A 120 -1.52 -1.24 35.77
C LYS A 120 -0.67 -1.35 34.50
N TRP A 121 -1.01 -0.61 33.45
CA TRP A 121 -0.21 -0.59 32.22
C TRP A 121 1.20 -0.05 32.47
N HIS A 122 1.34 0.96 33.33
CA HIS A 122 2.63 1.50 33.74
C HIS A 122 3.46 0.42 34.45
N ASN A 123 2.89 -0.27 35.44
CA ASN A 123 3.55 -1.37 36.12
C ASN A 123 3.91 -2.53 35.17
N GLU A 124 3.04 -2.89 34.23
CA GLU A 124 3.32 -3.89 33.17
C GLU A 124 4.52 -3.46 32.31
N MET A 125 4.57 -2.19 31.89
CA MET A 125 5.67 -1.65 31.09
C MET A 125 7.00 -1.61 31.85
N MET A 126 6.97 -1.27 33.15
CA MET A 126 8.16 -1.17 34.00
C MET A 126 8.69 -2.53 34.46
N SER A 127 7.80 -3.51 34.67
CA SER A 127 8.16 -4.87 35.08
C SER A 127 8.52 -5.79 33.90
N GLY A 128 8.05 -5.45 32.69
CA GLY A 128 8.33 -6.21 31.48
C GLY A 128 9.79 -6.12 31.02
N GLU A 129 10.16 -7.01 30.09
CA GLU A 129 11.50 -7.08 29.50
C GLU A 129 11.78 -5.97 28.45
N TYR A 130 10.91 -4.97 28.35
CA TYR A 130 11.07 -3.87 27.42
C TYR A 130 12.30 -3.00 27.76
N GLY A 131 12.70 -2.90 29.03
CA GLY A 131 13.84 -2.06 29.44
C GLY A 131 13.64 -0.57 29.14
N ILE A 132 12.44 -0.07 29.43
CA ILE A 132 12.08 1.34 29.25
C ILE A 132 12.34 2.16 30.52
N SER A 133 12.51 3.48 30.37
CA SER A 133 12.58 4.38 31.53
C SER A 133 11.18 4.86 31.96
N GLU A 134 11.13 5.43 33.16
CA GLU A 134 9.98 6.17 33.66
C GLU A 134 9.56 7.30 32.71
N ALA A 135 10.52 7.98 32.07
CA ALA A 135 10.24 9.03 31.10
C ALA A 135 9.56 8.47 29.84
N MET A 136 10.00 7.31 29.35
CA MET A 136 9.37 6.62 28.22
C MET A 136 7.96 6.14 28.56
N ALA A 137 7.75 5.53 29.72
CA ALA A 137 6.45 5.04 30.16
C ALA A 137 5.43 6.19 30.22
N LYS A 138 5.80 7.31 30.86
CA LYS A 138 4.98 8.54 30.89
C LYS A 138 4.68 9.07 29.50
N TRP A 139 5.69 9.06 28.63
CA TRP A 139 5.52 9.56 27.27
C TRP A 139 4.55 8.69 26.46
N VAL A 140 4.64 7.36 26.55
CA VAL A 140 3.71 6.41 25.93
C VAL A 140 2.26 6.67 26.35
N ILE A 141 2.01 6.83 27.65
CA ILE A 141 0.65 7.14 28.15
C ILE A 141 0.15 8.48 27.62
N ASN A 142 1.01 9.52 27.60
CA ASN A 142 0.63 10.83 27.08
C ASN A 142 0.31 10.78 25.58
N GLU A 143 1.08 10.05 24.76
CA GLU A 143 0.74 9.88 23.35
C GLU A 143 -0.55 9.09 23.17
N LEU A 144 -0.79 8.02 23.94
CA LEU A 144 -2.06 7.28 23.88
C LEU A 144 -3.25 8.18 24.21
N ARG A 145 -3.16 9.01 25.26
CA ARG A 145 -4.18 10.02 25.62
C ARG A 145 -4.37 11.07 24.52
N TYR A 146 -3.32 11.41 23.78
CA TYR A 146 -3.44 12.30 22.63
C TYR A 146 -4.11 11.62 21.43
N LYS A 147 -3.73 10.37 21.13
CA LYS A 147 -4.31 9.57 20.03
C LYS A 147 -5.81 9.35 20.19
N THR A 148 -6.36 9.36 21.40
CA THR A 148 -7.83 9.28 21.59
C THR A 148 -8.56 10.40 20.86
N ARG A 149 -7.99 11.61 20.74
CA ARG A 149 -8.62 12.71 19.99
C ARG A 149 -8.82 12.36 18.53
N ILE A 150 -7.78 11.82 17.90
CA ILE A 150 -7.80 11.39 16.50
C ILE A 150 -8.74 10.19 16.34
N PHE A 151 -8.68 9.24 17.27
CA PHE A 151 -9.58 8.08 17.28
C PHE A 151 -11.05 8.51 17.42
N HIS A 152 -11.35 9.47 18.28
CA HIS A 152 -12.69 10.03 18.43
C HIS A 152 -13.15 10.77 17.18
N GLU A 153 -12.26 11.43 16.44
CA GLU A 153 -12.66 12.18 15.23
C GLU A 153 -12.78 11.27 13.98
N TYR A 154 -11.93 10.25 13.85
CA TYR A 154 -11.75 9.46 12.63
C TYR A 154 -11.88 7.94 12.80
N GLY A 155 -12.03 7.42 14.03
CA GLY A 155 -12.13 5.98 14.29
C GLY A 155 -10.87 5.17 13.94
N LEU A 156 -9.70 5.80 13.85
CA LEU A 156 -8.44 5.18 13.40
C LEU A 156 -7.26 5.48 14.33
N VAL A 157 -6.20 4.69 14.18
CA VAL A 157 -4.96 4.80 14.95
C VAL A 157 -3.77 4.75 14.01
N ASP A 158 -2.90 5.76 14.08
CA ASP A 158 -1.55 5.70 13.49
C ASP A 158 -0.69 4.75 14.31
N VAL A 159 -0.21 3.68 13.69
CA VAL A 159 0.51 2.61 14.36
C VAL A 159 2.00 2.91 14.44
N PHE A 160 2.64 2.98 13.27
CA PHE A 160 4.06 3.25 13.12
C PHE A 160 4.27 4.52 12.32
N ASN A 161 5.50 5.00 12.34
CA ASN A 161 5.94 6.01 11.39
C ASN A 161 5.86 5.42 9.97
N GLY A 162 5.58 6.26 8.97
CA GLY A 162 5.41 5.83 7.59
C GLY A 162 4.00 5.48 7.17
N GLY A 163 2.99 6.08 7.80
CA GLY A 163 1.62 6.06 7.29
C GLY A 163 0.90 4.73 7.45
N VAL A 164 1.32 3.87 8.39
CA VAL A 164 0.61 2.64 8.75
C VAL A 164 -0.54 2.99 9.70
N VAL A 165 -1.77 2.79 9.26
CA VAL A 165 -2.98 3.20 9.97
C VAL A 165 -3.93 2.02 10.09
N LYS A 166 -4.46 1.76 11.29
CA LYS A 166 -5.44 0.69 11.54
C LYS A 166 -6.76 1.23 12.08
N SER A 167 -7.84 0.52 11.79
CA SER A 167 -9.14 0.73 12.41
C SER A 167 -9.88 -0.59 12.58
N ASP A 168 -10.39 -0.83 13.79
CA ASP A 168 -11.24 -1.98 14.13
C ASP A 168 -12.74 -1.64 14.06
N THR A 169 -13.07 -0.40 13.66
CA THR A 169 -14.45 0.13 13.63
C THR A 169 -14.84 0.71 12.27
N ALA A 170 -13.89 0.88 11.34
CA ALA A 170 -14.15 1.48 10.05
C ALA A 170 -15.20 0.71 9.23
N VAL A 171 -15.17 -0.63 9.28
CA VAL A 171 -16.13 -1.49 8.56
C VAL A 171 -17.18 -2.03 9.55
N PRO A 172 -18.48 -1.68 9.40
CA PRO A 172 -19.53 -2.14 10.29
C PRO A 172 -19.79 -3.63 10.14
N THR A 173 -20.31 -4.26 11.20
CA THR A 173 -20.70 -5.67 11.18
C THR A 173 -21.70 -6.01 10.08
N SER A 174 -22.63 -5.12 9.74
CA SER A 174 -23.57 -5.33 8.63
C SER A 174 -22.87 -5.44 7.28
N VAL A 175 -21.90 -4.57 7.00
CA VAL A 175 -21.08 -4.59 5.78
C VAL A 175 -20.21 -5.84 5.74
N ASN A 176 -19.61 -6.23 6.88
CA ASN A 176 -18.88 -7.49 7.01
C ASN A 176 -19.77 -8.70 6.67
N GLN A 177 -20.99 -8.76 7.20
CA GLN A 177 -21.95 -9.84 6.93
C GLN A 177 -22.37 -9.90 5.47
N SER A 178 -22.61 -8.74 4.84
CA SER A 178 -22.87 -8.64 3.40
C SER A 178 -21.67 -9.14 2.59
N LEU A 179 -20.44 -8.82 3.01
CA LEU A 179 -19.22 -9.24 2.32
C LEU A 179 -19.07 -10.75 2.40
N ARG A 180 -19.22 -11.34 3.59
CA ARG A 180 -19.17 -12.80 3.78
C ARG A 180 -20.25 -13.51 2.97
N THR A 181 -21.45 -12.93 2.85
CA THR A 181 -22.55 -13.49 2.04
C THR A 181 -22.25 -13.41 0.55
N GLY A 182 -21.74 -12.26 0.07
CA GLY A 182 -21.37 -12.07 -1.33
C GLY A 182 -20.19 -12.96 -1.76
N VAL A 183 -19.19 -13.10 -0.89
CA VAL A 183 -17.99 -13.91 -1.12
C VAL A 183 -18.28 -15.41 -1.10
N ARG A 184 -19.25 -15.89 -0.29
CA ARG A 184 -19.68 -17.30 -0.32
C ARG A 184 -20.05 -17.79 -1.71
N LYS A 185 -20.61 -16.93 -2.57
CA LYS A 185 -20.93 -17.27 -3.97
C LYS A 185 -19.69 -17.61 -4.82
N LEU A 186 -18.50 -17.16 -4.41
CA LEU A 186 -17.21 -17.46 -5.05
C LEU A 186 -16.48 -18.64 -4.38
N GLU A 187 -16.72 -18.83 -3.07
CA GLU A 187 -16.06 -19.85 -2.25
C GLU A 187 -16.76 -21.22 -2.35
N ASP A 188 -18.09 -21.22 -2.35
CA ASP A 188 -18.96 -22.40 -2.35
C ASP A 188 -19.15 -22.94 -3.77
N VAL A 189 -18.02 -23.17 -4.45
CA VAL A 189 -17.95 -23.78 -5.78
C VAL A 189 -17.38 -25.19 -5.70
N PRO A 190 -17.70 -26.09 -6.67
CA PRO A 190 -17.08 -27.41 -6.75
C PRO A 190 -15.55 -27.36 -6.67
N GLU A 191 -14.95 -28.35 -6.01
CA GLU A 191 -13.51 -28.37 -5.69
C GLU A 191 -12.62 -28.35 -6.94
N ASP A 192 -13.09 -28.93 -8.04
CA ASP A 192 -12.41 -28.98 -9.34
C ASP A 192 -12.31 -27.60 -10.02
N ILE A 193 -13.21 -26.67 -9.68
CA ILE A 193 -13.18 -25.30 -10.23
C ILE A 193 -12.60 -24.26 -9.27
N LYS A 194 -12.27 -24.65 -8.02
CA LYS A 194 -11.56 -23.77 -7.08
C LYS A 194 -10.19 -23.38 -7.62
N ASP A 195 -9.87 -22.10 -7.50
CA ASP A 195 -8.63 -21.55 -8.01
C ASP A 195 -7.61 -21.34 -6.88
N TYR A 196 -6.78 -22.35 -6.64
CA TYR A 196 -5.71 -22.24 -5.65
C TYR A 196 -4.49 -21.51 -6.21
N HIS A 197 -3.86 -20.71 -5.37
CA HIS A 197 -2.62 -20.01 -5.71
C HIS A 197 -1.49 -21.03 -5.97
N PRO A 198 -0.79 -20.96 -7.13
CA PRO A 198 0.13 -22.01 -7.58
C PRO A 198 1.25 -22.38 -6.59
N SER A 199 1.74 -21.42 -5.81
CA SER A 199 2.89 -21.60 -4.91
C SER A 199 2.55 -21.96 -3.47
N THR A 200 1.27 -22.24 -3.15
CA THR A 200 0.82 -22.34 -1.75
C THR A 200 0.35 -23.73 -1.34
N ASP A 201 0.58 -24.73 -2.18
CA ASP A 201 0.16 -26.12 -1.92
C ASP A 201 -1.31 -26.21 -1.47
N LYS A 202 -2.20 -25.53 -2.23
CA LYS A 202 -3.65 -25.43 -1.96
C LYS A 202 -4.04 -24.80 -0.61
N LYS A 203 -3.17 -24.00 0.01
CA LYS A 203 -3.53 -23.24 1.22
C LYS A 203 -4.20 -21.90 0.91
N VAL A 204 -3.87 -21.26 -0.22
CA VAL A 204 -4.45 -19.96 -0.58
C VAL A 204 -5.44 -20.15 -1.73
N LEU A 205 -6.71 -19.87 -1.46
CA LEU A 205 -7.79 -19.85 -2.43
C LEU A 205 -7.95 -18.43 -2.98
N ALA A 206 -7.68 -18.26 -4.27
CA ALA A 206 -7.74 -16.99 -4.98
C ALA A 206 -9.15 -16.80 -5.57
N LEU A 207 -9.99 -16.00 -4.91
CA LEU A 207 -11.38 -15.78 -5.32
C LEU A 207 -11.49 -14.69 -6.39
N VAL A 208 -10.81 -13.56 -6.15
CA VAL A 208 -10.61 -12.49 -7.13
C VAL A 208 -9.12 -12.15 -7.08
N HIS A 209 -8.40 -12.39 -8.16
CA HIS A 209 -6.95 -12.17 -8.17
C HIS A 209 -6.55 -11.34 -9.39
N PRO A 210 -5.82 -10.22 -9.21
CA PRO A 210 -5.50 -9.33 -10.32
C PRO A 210 -4.57 -9.95 -11.36
N SER A 211 -3.74 -10.93 -10.96
CA SER A 211 -2.93 -11.74 -11.88
C SER A 211 -3.70 -12.79 -12.68
N LEU A 212 -5.02 -12.96 -12.48
CA LEU A 212 -5.86 -13.78 -13.35
C LEU A 212 -6.60 -12.87 -14.34
N PHE A 213 -6.46 -13.16 -15.64
CA PHE A 213 -6.86 -12.25 -16.74
C PHE A 213 -6.23 -10.84 -16.66
N PRO A 214 -4.91 -10.71 -16.41
CA PRO A 214 -4.23 -9.41 -16.45
C PRO A 214 -4.26 -8.84 -17.88
N LEU A 215 -3.91 -7.57 -18.05
CA LEU A 215 -3.54 -7.06 -19.36
C LEU A 215 -2.27 -7.81 -19.82
N VAL A 216 -2.28 -8.27 -21.06
CA VAL A 216 -1.15 -8.89 -21.74
C VAL A 216 -0.83 -8.08 -22.99
N TYR A 217 0.25 -7.31 -22.95
CA TYR A 217 0.72 -6.53 -24.08
C TYR A 217 0.97 -7.42 -25.30
N GLY A 218 0.52 -6.99 -26.49
CA GLY A 218 0.54 -7.79 -27.72
C GLY A 218 -0.61 -8.81 -27.86
N ARG A 219 -1.51 -8.94 -26.87
CA ARG A 219 -2.65 -9.87 -26.93
C ARG A 219 -3.98 -9.27 -26.49
N SER A 220 -3.98 -8.50 -25.39
CA SER A 220 -5.17 -7.81 -24.88
C SER A 220 -5.67 -6.76 -25.87
N ARG A 221 -6.99 -6.53 -25.87
CA ARG A 221 -7.63 -5.58 -26.76
C ARG A 221 -8.12 -4.33 -26.04
N ILE A 222 -7.90 -3.16 -26.65
CA ILE A 222 -8.31 -1.85 -26.12
C ILE A 222 -9.32 -1.16 -27.02
N LEU A 223 -10.27 -0.46 -26.42
CA LEU A 223 -11.25 0.39 -27.11
C LEU A 223 -10.77 1.84 -27.14
N LYS A 224 -10.29 2.33 -28.29
CA LYS A 224 -9.69 3.68 -28.40
C LYS A 224 -10.70 4.81 -28.23
N GLU A 225 -11.93 4.59 -28.70
CA GLU A 225 -12.98 5.61 -28.84
C GLU A 225 -14.02 5.57 -27.71
N LYS A 226 -13.90 4.61 -26.77
CA LYS A 226 -14.96 4.32 -25.81
C LYS A 226 -14.41 3.95 -24.43
N ILE A 227 -15.06 4.51 -23.40
CA ILE A 227 -14.89 4.10 -22.01
C ILE A 227 -16.04 3.18 -21.61
N LEU A 228 -15.71 1.97 -21.16
CA LEU A 228 -16.66 0.95 -20.72
C LEU A 228 -17.24 1.24 -19.35
N ARG A 229 -18.50 0.88 -19.20
CA ARG A 229 -19.26 0.85 -17.95
C ARG A 229 -19.65 -0.59 -17.61
N LEU A 230 -20.26 -0.78 -16.44
CA LEU A 230 -20.69 -2.10 -15.98
C LEU A 230 -21.73 -2.75 -16.91
N ASP A 231 -22.63 -1.95 -17.49
CA ASP A 231 -23.76 -2.40 -18.32
C ASP A 231 -23.36 -2.81 -19.74
N ASP A 232 -22.25 -2.29 -20.26
CA ASP A 232 -21.82 -2.52 -21.65
C ASP A 232 -20.47 -3.23 -21.78
N CYS A 233 -19.82 -3.61 -20.67
CA CYS A 233 -18.53 -4.30 -20.70
C CYS A 233 -18.60 -5.70 -21.32
N ILE A 234 -19.53 -6.58 -20.90
CA ILE A 234 -19.64 -7.96 -21.38
C ILE A 234 -19.97 -8.03 -22.89
N PRO A 235 -20.96 -7.25 -23.41
CA PRO A 235 -21.20 -7.19 -24.86
C PRO A 235 -19.99 -6.73 -25.67
N SER A 236 -19.05 -6.00 -25.04
CA SER A 236 -17.84 -5.51 -25.68
C SER A 236 -16.68 -6.51 -25.66
N SER A 237 -16.84 -7.68 -25.03
CA SER A 237 -15.80 -8.72 -25.02
C SER A 237 -15.37 -9.12 -26.43
N GLY A 238 -14.05 -9.16 -26.66
CA GLY A 238 -13.48 -9.46 -27.97
C GLY A 238 -13.34 -8.26 -28.90
N LEU A 239 -13.99 -7.13 -28.61
CA LEU A 239 -13.87 -5.90 -29.41
C LEU A 239 -12.56 -5.15 -29.10
N GLY A 240 -12.23 -4.19 -29.97
CA GLY A 240 -11.04 -3.35 -29.85
C GLY A 240 -9.84 -3.88 -30.64
N GLU A 241 -8.78 -3.08 -30.66
CA GLU A 241 -7.53 -3.43 -31.31
C GLU A 241 -6.55 -4.06 -30.32
N THR A 242 -5.65 -4.90 -30.83
CA THR A 242 -4.59 -5.49 -30.00
C THR A 242 -3.63 -4.39 -29.56
N LEU A 243 -3.43 -4.28 -28.25
CA LEU A 243 -2.53 -3.29 -27.66
C LEU A 243 -1.08 -3.67 -28.01
N PRO A 244 -0.27 -2.74 -28.58
CA PRO A 244 1.10 -3.05 -28.99
C PRO A 244 2.01 -3.34 -27.78
N VAL A 245 3.10 -4.06 -28.01
CA VAL A 245 4.13 -4.26 -26.98
C VAL A 245 4.89 -2.94 -26.77
N PRO A 246 4.99 -2.41 -25.53
CA PRO A 246 5.70 -1.17 -25.26
C PRO A 246 7.16 -1.28 -25.68
N ARG A 247 7.72 -0.21 -26.25
CA ARG A 247 9.12 -0.16 -26.67
C ARG A 247 10.04 -0.33 -25.45
N SER A 248 11.12 -1.11 -25.60
CA SER A 248 12.03 -1.42 -24.48
C SER A 248 12.70 -0.20 -23.86
N LYS A 249 12.84 0.90 -24.62
CA LYS A 249 13.38 2.17 -24.08
C LYS A 249 12.46 2.83 -23.05
N TYR A 250 11.18 2.46 -22.99
CA TYR A 250 10.23 2.97 -22.00
C TYR A 250 10.11 2.09 -20.77
N THR A 251 10.89 1.00 -20.69
CA THR A 251 10.86 0.11 -19.52
C THR A 251 12.01 0.31 -18.57
N VAL A 252 12.94 1.19 -18.95
CA VAL A 252 14.09 1.63 -18.18
C VAL A 252 13.84 3.05 -17.67
N PHE A 253 14.68 3.49 -16.73
CA PHE A 253 14.71 4.90 -16.30
C PHE A 253 15.29 5.80 -17.41
N ASP A 254 14.92 7.10 -17.38
CA ASP A 254 15.52 8.10 -18.27
C ASP A 254 16.95 8.40 -17.82
N GLU A 255 17.93 8.14 -18.69
CA GLU A 255 19.37 8.35 -18.48
C GLU A 255 19.72 9.82 -18.11
N LYS A 256 18.87 10.79 -18.46
CA LYS A 256 19.16 12.23 -18.30
C LYS A 256 19.10 12.74 -16.86
N LEU A 257 18.68 11.93 -15.90
CA LEU A 257 18.56 12.31 -14.48
C LEU A 257 19.79 11.98 -13.62
N ASP A 258 20.80 11.30 -14.16
CA ASP A 258 22.07 11.04 -13.45
C ASP A 258 23.13 12.08 -13.81
N ASN A 259 23.11 13.21 -13.12
CA ASN A 259 24.27 14.09 -13.04
C ASN A 259 25.02 13.83 -11.73
N HIS A 260 26.04 12.98 -11.81
CA HIS A 260 27.25 12.97 -10.97
C HIS A 260 27.35 12.03 -9.76
N SER A 261 26.49 11.00 -9.61
CA SER A 261 26.74 10.00 -8.56
C SER A 261 27.42 8.76 -9.15
N GLY A 262 28.74 8.81 -9.35
CA GLY A 262 29.59 7.68 -9.78
C GLY A 262 29.63 6.48 -8.81
N TRP A 263 28.54 6.25 -8.08
CA TRP A 263 28.28 5.25 -7.06
C TRP A 263 27.17 4.28 -7.49
N ALA A 264 26.29 4.66 -8.42
CA ALA A 264 25.31 3.74 -8.98
C ALA A 264 26.00 2.82 -10.01
N GLY A 265 25.91 1.50 -9.82
CA GLY A 265 26.23 0.55 -10.88
C GLY A 265 25.29 0.74 -12.09
N LYS A 266 25.32 -0.19 -13.07
CA LYS A 266 24.48 -0.18 -14.29
C LYS A 266 22.96 -0.30 -14.05
N PHE A 267 22.43 0.16 -12.93
CA PHE A 267 21.03 0.05 -12.51
C PHE A 267 20.05 0.80 -13.42
N TRP A 268 20.51 1.78 -14.20
CA TRP A 268 19.70 2.41 -15.26
C TRP A 268 19.39 1.46 -16.43
N GLU A 269 20.12 0.34 -16.57
CA GLU A 269 19.83 -0.71 -17.56
C GLU A 269 18.68 -1.63 -17.10
N ASP A 270 18.26 -1.56 -15.82
CA ASP A 270 17.24 -2.45 -15.24
C ASP A 270 15.83 -2.13 -15.79
N LYS A 271 15.13 -3.16 -16.26
CA LYS A 271 13.76 -3.05 -16.78
C LYS A 271 12.72 -3.06 -15.66
N ILE A 272 12.49 -1.90 -15.07
CA ILE A 272 11.58 -1.70 -13.92
C ILE A 272 10.09 -1.79 -14.27
N TYR A 273 9.71 -1.51 -15.53
CA TYR A 273 8.33 -1.68 -16.02
C TYR A 273 8.20 -2.97 -16.83
N SER A 274 7.06 -3.65 -16.73
CA SER A 274 6.76 -4.86 -17.51
C SER A 274 6.37 -4.49 -18.94
N GLN A 275 7.04 -5.11 -19.92
CA GLN A 275 6.62 -5.07 -21.32
C GLN A 275 5.49 -6.05 -21.62
N LYS A 276 5.14 -6.92 -20.66
CA LYS A 276 4.29 -8.07 -20.91
C LYS A 276 2.97 -8.00 -20.16
N PHE A 277 2.98 -7.58 -18.91
CA PHE A 277 1.82 -7.62 -18.05
C PHE A 277 1.50 -6.28 -17.38
N GLN A 278 0.23 -6.10 -17.06
CA GLN A 278 -0.24 -5.06 -16.13
C GLN A 278 -1.54 -5.54 -15.46
N TRP A 279 -1.70 -5.29 -14.18
CA TRP A 279 -2.97 -5.47 -13.50
C TRP A 279 -3.98 -4.40 -13.91
N LEU A 280 -5.23 -4.81 -14.12
CA LEU A 280 -6.30 -3.89 -14.53
C LEU A 280 -7.07 -3.39 -13.31
N PRO A 281 -6.92 -2.11 -12.91
CA PRO A 281 -7.80 -1.50 -11.92
C PRO A 281 -9.22 -1.34 -12.48
N CYS A 282 -10.20 -1.27 -11.58
CA CYS A 282 -11.50 -0.70 -11.88
C CYS A 282 -11.54 0.79 -11.55
N ASN A 283 -12.36 1.54 -12.28
CA ASN A 283 -12.59 2.96 -12.03
C ASN A 283 -13.64 3.15 -10.92
N VAL A 284 -13.38 4.12 -10.05
CA VAL A 284 -14.25 4.50 -8.93
C VAL A 284 -14.55 6.00 -9.00
N THR A 285 -15.80 6.36 -8.75
CA THR A 285 -16.26 7.76 -8.70
C THR A 285 -16.86 8.07 -7.34
N PHE A 286 -16.78 9.33 -6.90
CA PHE A 286 -17.45 9.78 -5.69
C PHE A 286 -18.92 10.06 -5.98
N LEU A 287 -19.77 9.80 -4.99
CA LEU A 287 -21.18 10.19 -5.04
C LEU A 287 -21.37 11.54 -4.31
N ASP A 288 -22.27 12.36 -4.84
CA ASP A 288 -22.69 13.66 -4.29
C ASP A 288 -23.61 13.53 -3.07
N GLU A 289 -23.59 12.37 -2.41
CA GLU A 289 -24.32 12.10 -1.20
C GLU A 289 -23.50 12.53 0.03
N LYS A 290 -24.22 12.90 1.10
CA LYS A 290 -23.59 13.01 2.42
C LYS A 290 -23.09 11.62 2.77
N GLY A 291 -21.81 11.48 3.06
CA GLY A 291 -21.29 10.18 3.40
C GLY A 291 -21.86 9.66 4.72
N SER A 292 -21.54 8.41 5.01
CA SER A 292 -21.94 7.79 6.27
C SER A 292 -20.93 8.11 7.37
N TYR A 293 -21.41 8.37 8.58
CA TYR A 293 -20.54 8.32 9.75
C TYR A 293 -19.88 6.93 9.81
N LEU A 294 -18.62 6.87 10.24
CA LEU A 294 -18.03 5.59 10.60
C LEU A 294 -18.87 5.06 11.78
N SER A 295 -19.66 4.01 11.47
CA SER A 295 -20.74 3.56 12.33
C SER A 295 -20.21 3.14 13.68
N LEU A 296 -20.83 3.65 14.73
CA LEU A 296 -20.54 3.29 16.11
C LEU A 296 -21.85 3.00 16.84
N ASP A 297 -21.78 2.08 17.79
CA ASP A 297 -22.93 1.67 18.60
C ASP A 297 -23.24 2.75 19.65
N PRO A 298 -24.41 3.41 19.61
CA PRO A 298 -24.78 4.44 20.57
C PRO A 298 -24.88 3.93 22.02
N LYS A 299 -24.91 2.61 22.24
CA LYS A 299 -25.03 1.99 23.56
C LYS A 299 -23.70 1.71 24.25
N ASP A 300 -22.56 1.86 23.57
CA ASP A 300 -21.24 1.65 24.13
C ASP A 300 -20.37 2.92 24.04
N PRO A 301 -20.15 3.65 25.14
CA PRO A 301 -19.33 4.86 25.15
C PRO A 301 -17.83 4.60 24.88
N SER A 302 -17.37 3.35 24.74
CA SER A 302 -16.06 3.08 24.14
C SER A 302 -16.00 3.22 22.62
N ARG A 303 -17.17 3.40 22.01
CA ARG A 303 -17.38 3.59 20.58
C ARG A 303 -17.84 5.03 20.31
N VAL A 304 -17.15 6.06 20.85
CA VAL A 304 -17.54 7.47 20.60
C VAL A 304 -17.33 7.86 19.13
N ALA A 305 -18.36 8.55 18.60
CA ALA A 305 -18.58 8.98 17.22
C ALA A 305 -17.34 9.57 16.53
N ALA A 306 -16.78 8.85 15.56
CA ALA A 306 -16.04 9.49 14.47
C ALA A 306 -16.95 10.56 13.83
N THR A 307 -16.62 11.83 14.05
CA THR A 307 -17.28 12.95 13.37
C THR A 307 -16.99 12.95 11.87
N SER A 308 -15.94 12.24 11.44
CA SER A 308 -15.53 12.15 10.06
C SER A 308 -16.40 11.18 9.26
N VAL A 309 -16.73 11.62 8.06
CA VAL A 309 -17.70 10.99 7.18
C VAL A 309 -16.95 10.20 6.10
N ALA A 310 -17.26 8.91 5.97
CA ALA A 310 -16.78 8.09 4.87
C ALA A 310 -17.49 8.50 3.58
N PRO A 311 -16.78 9.07 2.60
CA PRO A 311 -17.40 9.53 1.38
C PRO A 311 -17.90 8.34 0.56
N PRO A 312 -19.18 8.34 0.13
CA PRO A 312 -19.72 7.23 -0.64
C PRO A 312 -19.11 7.26 -2.04
N CYS A 313 -18.79 6.08 -2.55
CA CYS A 313 -18.22 5.91 -3.87
C CYS A 313 -18.94 4.81 -4.65
N ARG A 314 -18.74 4.81 -5.97
CA ARG A 314 -19.32 3.83 -6.88
C ARG A 314 -18.29 3.34 -7.88
N ILE A 315 -18.22 2.04 -8.09
CA ILE A 315 -17.42 1.38 -9.11
C ILE A 315 -18.13 1.55 -10.45
N THR A 316 -17.44 2.12 -11.44
CA THR A 316 -18.04 2.44 -12.75
C THR A 316 -17.63 1.49 -13.86
N SER A 317 -16.51 0.76 -13.72
CA SER A 317 -16.06 -0.27 -14.65
C SER A 317 -15.89 -1.61 -13.92
N TYR A 318 -15.88 -2.74 -14.64
CA TYR A 318 -15.89 -4.05 -13.98
C TYR A 318 -14.62 -4.28 -13.14
N ILE A 319 -14.73 -4.97 -12.01
CA ILE A 319 -13.59 -5.49 -11.27
C ILE A 319 -13.01 -6.66 -12.06
N ASN A 320 -11.70 -6.62 -12.34
CA ASN A 320 -11.06 -7.72 -13.07
C ASN A 320 -11.33 -9.06 -12.38
N ASN A 321 -11.69 -10.06 -13.18
CA ASN A 321 -12.05 -11.41 -12.70
C ASN A 321 -13.31 -11.51 -11.79
N LEU A 322 -14.14 -10.47 -11.67
CA LEU A 322 -15.41 -10.54 -10.93
C LEU A 322 -16.62 -10.16 -11.81
N HIS A 323 -17.50 -11.13 -12.08
CA HIS A 323 -18.60 -10.95 -13.03
C HIS A 323 -19.61 -9.88 -12.55
N PRO A 324 -19.83 -8.78 -13.30
CA PRO A 324 -20.62 -7.63 -12.83
C PRO A 324 -22.11 -7.94 -12.61
N ASN A 325 -22.72 -8.78 -13.46
CA ASN A 325 -24.14 -9.14 -13.30
C ASN A 325 -24.37 -10.21 -12.21
N LYS A 326 -23.58 -11.29 -12.19
CA LYS A 326 -23.74 -12.40 -11.24
C LYS A 326 -23.39 -12.02 -9.79
N HIS A 327 -22.48 -11.05 -9.61
CA HIS A 327 -22.00 -10.63 -8.29
C HIS A 327 -22.34 -9.17 -7.97
N ARG A 328 -23.46 -8.66 -8.49
CA ARG A 328 -23.89 -7.26 -8.30
C ARG A 328 -23.92 -6.84 -6.82
N ASP A 329 -24.43 -7.69 -5.92
CA ASP A 329 -24.47 -7.40 -4.48
C ASP A 329 -23.07 -7.25 -3.87
N LEU A 330 -22.11 -8.06 -4.35
CA LEU A 330 -20.74 -8.01 -3.90
C LEU A 330 -20.03 -6.75 -4.39
N TYR A 331 -20.33 -6.27 -5.61
CA TYR A 331 -19.86 -4.95 -6.07
C TYR A 331 -20.31 -3.84 -5.11
N GLY A 332 -21.60 -3.78 -4.77
CA GLY A 332 -22.13 -2.80 -3.81
C GLY A 332 -21.46 -2.90 -2.44
N THR A 333 -21.18 -4.12 -1.98
CA THR A 333 -20.47 -4.31 -0.71
C THR A 333 -19.00 -3.86 -0.79
N ILE A 334 -18.31 -4.12 -1.90
CA ILE A 334 -16.93 -3.65 -2.11
C ILE A 334 -16.90 -2.12 -2.18
N GLU A 335 -17.88 -1.47 -2.82
CA GLU A 335 -18.04 -0.01 -2.82
C GLU A 335 -18.14 0.56 -1.40
N GLU A 336 -18.88 -0.10 -0.52
CA GLU A 336 -18.95 0.28 0.90
C GLU A 336 -17.59 0.14 1.59
N VAL A 337 -16.86 -0.96 1.39
CA VAL A 337 -15.52 -1.14 2.00
C VAL A 337 -14.52 -0.12 1.45
N VAL A 338 -14.53 0.16 0.15
CA VAL A 338 -13.71 1.22 -0.48
C VAL A 338 -14.04 2.57 0.16
N SER A 339 -15.32 2.89 0.34
CA SER A 339 -15.75 4.12 1.00
C SER A 339 -15.17 4.26 2.42
N ARG A 340 -15.07 3.14 3.17
CA ARG A 340 -14.47 3.08 4.52
C ARG A 340 -12.95 3.12 4.54
N ALA A 341 -12.29 2.71 3.45
CA ALA A 341 -10.84 2.83 3.31
C ALA A 341 -10.37 4.27 3.04
N ILE A 342 -11.21 5.12 2.44
CA ILE A 342 -10.82 6.48 2.03
C ILE A 342 -10.31 7.35 3.20
N PRO A 343 -10.95 7.44 4.38
CA PRO A 343 -10.39 8.20 5.50
C PRO A 343 -9.03 7.67 5.97
N LEU A 344 -8.82 6.36 5.93
CA LEU A 344 -7.55 5.74 6.29
C LEU A 344 -6.48 6.00 5.22
N TRP A 345 -6.81 5.93 3.93
CA TRP A 345 -5.91 6.33 2.84
C TRP A 345 -5.53 7.81 2.90
N ASN A 346 -6.48 8.70 3.17
CA ASN A 346 -6.20 10.12 3.41
C ASN A 346 -5.15 10.28 4.51
N ARG A 347 -5.30 9.56 5.63
CA ARG A 347 -4.35 9.60 6.75
C ARG A 347 -2.99 9.01 6.38
N THR A 348 -2.97 7.86 5.73
CA THR A 348 -1.77 7.18 5.24
C THR A 348 -0.98 8.07 4.29
N LEU A 349 -1.61 8.63 3.26
CA LEU A 349 -0.94 9.45 2.25
C LEU A 349 -0.55 10.83 2.75
N SER A 350 -1.35 11.45 3.65
CA SER A 350 -0.96 12.71 4.31
C SER A 350 0.29 12.54 5.18
N SER A 351 0.56 11.33 5.66
CA SER A 351 1.77 11.06 6.46
C SER A 351 3.05 11.11 5.62
N LEU A 352 2.94 11.03 4.29
CA LEU A 352 4.08 11.11 3.37
C LEU A 352 4.57 12.56 3.15
N SER A 353 3.70 13.56 3.34
CA SER A 353 4.03 14.98 3.20
C SER A 353 4.30 15.68 4.54
N ALA A 354 4.08 15.00 5.66
CA ALA A 354 4.27 15.57 6.99
C ALA A 354 5.73 15.55 7.43
N GLU A 355 6.21 16.67 8.00
CA GLU A 355 7.53 16.69 8.66
C GLU A 355 7.53 15.76 9.88
N TYR A 356 8.46 14.81 9.89
CA TYR A 356 8.55 13.87 11.00
C TYR A 356 9.11 14.51 12.27
N THR A 357 8.38 14.41 13.38
CA THR A 357 8.88 14.77 14.70
C THR A 357 9.36 13.52 15.44
N ARG A 358 10.68 13.42 15.70
CA ARG A 358 11.27 12.33 16.49
C ARG A 358 10.77 12.36 17.93
N ARG A 359 10.36 11.22 18.47
CA ARG A 359 9.97 11.08 19.89
C ARG A 359 11.20 11.16 20.79
N ILE A 360 12.30 10.57 20.31
CA ILE A 360 13.59 10.56 20.97
C ILE A 360 14.64 11.16 20.01
N ASN A 361 15.24 12.27 20.41
CA ASN A 361 16.37 12.86 19.68
C ASN A 361 17.69 12.32 20.25
N TYR A 362 18.59 11.93 19.35
CA TYR A 362 19.97 11.55 19.70
C TYR A 362 20.95 12.31 18.82
N ASP A 363 21.02 13.62 19.03
CA ASP A 363 21.81 14.53 18.18
C ASP A 363 23.26 14.64 18.67
N ILE A 364 23.56 14.14 19.88
CA ILE A 364 24.87 14.25 20.54
C ILE A 364 25.21 12.91 21.16
N CYS A 365 26.36 12.34 20.77
CA CYS A 365 26.92 11.16 21.41
C CYS A 365 27.68 11.56 22.68
N ILE A 366 27.29 10.99 23.82
CA ILE A 366 27.93 11.23 25.11
C ILE A 366 28.28 9.89 25.74
N LYS A 367 29.57 9.66 25.95
CA LYS A 367 30.08 8.57 26.77
C LYS A 367 30.27 9.05 28.19
N GLU A 368 29.69 8.33 29.15
CA GLU A 368 29.92 8.63 30.55
C GLU A 368 31.37 8.28 30.88
N SER A 369 32.19 9.30 31.09
CA SER A 369 33.60 9.11 31.47
C SER A 369 33.64 8.52 32.87
N SER A 370 34.30 7.37 33.03
CA SER A 370 34.60 6.73 34.32
C SER A 370 35.55 7.54 35.22
N HIS A 371 35.82 8.81 34.89
CA HIS A 371 36.66 9.69 35.68
C HIS A 371 35.82 10.43 36.71
N ARG A 372 35.58 9.75 37.85
CA ARG A 372 35.48 10.43 39.13
C ARG A 372 36.80 11.18 39.32
N PHE A 373 36.85 12.48 39.06
CA PHE A 373 37.95 13.28 39.61
C PHE A 373 37.83 13.17 41.14
N PRO A 374 38.86 12.67 41.86
CA PRO A 374 38.90 12.85 43.30
C PRO A 374 39.21 14.33 43.55
N GLY A 375 38.17 15.16 43.46
CA GLY A 375 38.24 16.56 43.85
C GLY A 375 38.30 16.63 45.36
N GLN A 376 39.44 17.08 45.87
CA GLN A 376 39.62 17.50 47.26
C GLN A 376 38.47 18.42 47.69
N GLY A 377 37.84 18.09 48.82
CA GLY A 377 37.11 18.99 49.71
C GLY A 377 36.10 19.95 49.08
N GLY A 378 34.83 19.55 49.02
CA GLY A 378 33.70 20.46 48.79
C GLY A 378 32.51 19.70 48.23
N ASP A 379 31.32 19.91 48.82
CA ASP A 379 30.07 19.20 48.56
C ASP A 379 29.94 18.62 47.13
N ALA A 380 30.01 17.30 47.05
CA ALA A 380 29.84 16.58 45.79
C ALA A 380 28.39 16.78 45.32
N PHE A 381 28.19 17.66 44.34
CA PHE A 381 26.95 17.70 43.56
C PHE A 381 26.69 16.29 43.02
N LYS A 382 25.70 15.58 43.58
CA LYS A 382 25.23 14.30 43.05
C LYS A 382 24.70 14.55 41.63
N ILE A 383 25.52 14.27 40.63
CA ILE A 383 25.08 14.22 39.24
C ILE A 383 24.03 13.10 39.15
N PRO A 384 22.85 13.33 38.54
CA PRO A 384 21.84 12.29 38.39
C PRO A 384 22.44 11.09 37.65
N GLU A 385 22.29 9.89 38.21
CA GLU A 385 22.72 8.64 37.59
C GLU A 385 21.96 8.46 36.27
N ARG A 386 22.68 8.54 35.15
CA ARG A 386 22.08 8.42 33.82
C ARG A 386 22.06 6.95 33.43
N SER A 387 21.00 6.50 32.76
CA SER A 387 21.00 5.17 32.16
C SER A 387 22.00 5.13 31.01
N VAL A 388 22.90 4.16 31.04
CA VAL A 388 23.94 3.97 30.02
C VAL A 388 23.82 2.61 29.34
N THR A 389 24.36 2.53 28.12
CA THR A 389 24.55 1.29 27.38
C THR A 389 25.64 0.42 28.03
N LYS A 390 25.83 -0.82 27.56
CA LYS A 390 26.90 -1.69 28.06
C LYS A 390 28.28 -1.10 27.82
N SER A 391 28.44 -0.34 26.74
CA SER A 391 29.69 0.35 26.40
C SER A 391 29.82 1.74 27.06
N GLY A 392 28.92 2.12 27.97
CA GLY A 392 28.99 3.36 28.74
C GLY A 392 28.45 4.61 28.02
N TYR A 393 27.69 4.44 26.92
CA TYR A 393 27.06 5.56 26.23
C TYR A 393 25.74 5.94 26.90
N VAL A 394 25.45 7.23 27.05
CA VAL A 394 24.19 7.68 27.65
C VAL A 394 23.02 7.29 26.74
N LEU A 395 22.05 6.56 27.29
CA LEU A 395 20.83 6.19 26.58
C LEU A 395 19.96 7.42 26.34
N PRO A 396 19.40 7.61 25.13
CA PRO A 396 18.55 8.75 24.87
C PRO A 396 17.19 8.59 25.55
N GLU A 397 16.69 9.71 26.08
CA GLU A 397 15.37 9.78 26.70
C GLU A 397 14.45 10.69 25.87
N PRO A 398 13.12 10.43 25.88
CA PRO A 398 12.20 11.33 25.23
C PRO A 398 12.21 12.69 25.93
N ARG A 399 12.03 13.75 25.14
CA ARG A 399 11.79 15.10 25.69
C ARG A 399 10.40 15.17 26.33
N ARG A 400 10.06 16.32 26.92
CA ARG A 400 8.68 16.57 27.37
C ARG A 400 7.71 16.27 26.23
N PHE A 401 6.59 15.63 26.56
CA PHE A 401 5.60 15.27 25.56
C PHE A 401 5.15 16.51 24.78
N GLY A 402 5.33 16.45 23.48
CA GLY A 402 4.71 17.34 22.51
C GLY A 402 4.00 16.44 21.50
N PRO A 403 2.77 16.78 21.08
CA PRO A 403 2.06 15.99 20.09
C PRO A 403 2.90 15.92 18.81
N THR A 404 3.35 14.73 18.45
CA THR A 404 3.89 14.47 17.11
C THR A 404 2.76 14.68 16.12
N MET A 405 3.01 15.45 15.05
CA MET A 405 2.01 16.03 14.13
C MET A 405 0.75 15.20 13.89
N THR A 406 -0.38 15.88 13.76
CA THR A 406 -1.59 15.37 13.08
C THR A 406 -1.51 15.71 11.59
N PRO A 407 -1.11 14.77 10.71
CA PRO A 407 -1.09 15.00 9.26
C PRO A 407 -2.42 15.50 8.67
N SER A 408 -3.57 15.27 9.34
CA SER A 408 -4.87 15.79 8.89
C SER A 408 -5.05 17.30 9.08
N LEU A 409 -4.27 17.96 9.95
CA LEU A 409 -4.39 19.39 10.26
C LEU A 409 -3.29 20.25 9.63
N SER A 410 -2.30 19.65 8.95
CA SER A 410 -1.26 20.39 8.25
C SER A 410 -1.76 20.93 6.89
N PRO A 411 -1.36 22.15 6.48
CA PRO A 411 -1.49 22.60 5.10
C PRO A 411 -0.88 21.55 4.16
N GLY A 412 -1.65 21.07 3.16
CA GLY A 412 -1.20 20.03 2.24
C GLY A 412 -1.60 18.59 2.59
N SER A 413 -2.49 18.40 3.58
CA SER A 413 -3.10 17.08 3.84
C SER A 413 -3.89 16.56 2.62
N VAL A 414 -3.84 15.24 2.43
CA VAL A 414 -4.54 14.54 1.36
C VAL A 414 -6.01 14.37 1.75
N ASP A 415 -6.89 14.83 0.86
CA ASP A 415 -8.32 14.58 0.92
C ASP A 415 -8.79 14.10 -0.46
N LEU A 416 -8.90 12.78 -0.61
CA LEU A 416 -9.24 12.16 -1.89
C LEU A 416 -10.57 12.65 -2.47
N LYS A 417 -11.60 12.91 -1.64
CA LYS A 417 -12.90 13.40 -2.13
C LYS A 417 -12.78 14.84 -2.60
N LYS A 418 -12.13 15.71 -1.82
CA LYS A 418 -11.95 17.12 -2.19
C LYS A 418 -11.07 17.27 -3.43
N GLN A 419 -10.01 16.46 -3.54
CA GLN A 419 -9.01 16.56 -4.59
C GLN A 419 -9.46 15.88 -5.89
N TYR A 420 -10.13 14.73 -5.80
CA TYR A 420 -10.48 13.87 -6.95
C TYR A 420 -11.98 13.61 -7.10
N GLY A 421 -12.82 14.44 -6.48
CA GLY A 421 -14.29 14.34 -6.57
C GLY A 421 -14.80 14.25 -8.01
N ASN A 422 -14.24 15.07 -8.91
CA ASN A 422 -14.66 15.17 -10.31
C ASN A 422 -14.05 14.12 -11.23
N THR A 423 -12.84 13.64 -10.92
CA THR A 423 -12.08 12.71 -11.78
C THR A 423 -12.24 11.25 -11.36
N GLY A 424 -12.64 11.03 -10.10
CA GLY A 424 -12.58 9.72 -9.46
C GLY A 424 -11.14 9.21 -9.29
N PHE A 425 -11.01 7.93 -8.98
CA PHE A 425 -9.74 7.25 -8.76
C PHE A 425 -9.81 5.81 -9.29
N GLN A 426 -8.73 5.06 -9.18
CA GLN A 426 -8.59 3.69 -9.69
C GLN A 426 -8.21 2.75 -8.54
N VAL A 427 -8.86 1.58 -8.46
CA VAL A 427 -8.61 0.57 -7.42
C VAL A 427 -8.45 -0.80 -8.05
N ILE A 428 -7.42 -1.52 -7.64
CA ILE A 428 -7.27 -2.95 -7.94
C ILE A 428 -7.81 -3.73 -6.74
N VAL A 429 -8.67 -4.73 -7.00
CA VAL A 429 -9.33 -5.52 -5.97
C VAL A 429 -8.77 -6.95 -5.97
N LYS A 430 -8.48 -7.47 -4.78
CA LYS A 430 -8.07 -8.86 -4.57
C LYS A 430 -8.85 -9.44 -3.38
N LEU A 431 -9.38 -10.65 -3.56
CA LEU A 431 -10.02 -11.45 -2.53
C LEU A 431 -9.31 -12.79 -2.45
N GLU A 432 -8.76 -13.11 -1.29
CA GLU A 432 -8.07 -14.37 -1.04
C GLU A 432 -8.37 -14.91 0.36
N ASN A 433 -8.45 -16.23 0.44
CA ASN A 433 -8.65 -16.95 1.68
C ASN A 433 -7.48 -17.89 1.90
N ILE A 434 -6.86 -17.81 3.08
CA ILE A 434 -5.87 -18.77 3.54
C ILE A 434 -6.60 -19.82 4.36
N HIS A 435 -6.61 -21.07 3.92
CA HIS A 435 -7.18 -22.21 4.63
C HIS A 435 -6.07 -23.13 5.15
N LEU A 436 -6.20 -23.49 6.42
CA LEU A 436 -5.34 -24.47 7.08
C LEU A 436 -6.18 -25.68 7.48
N THR A 437 -5.62 -26.87 7.30
CA THR A 437 -6.25 -28.14 7.68
C THR A 437 -5.35 -28.88 8.67
N PRO A 438 -5.86 -29.91 9.39
CA PRO A 438 -5.03 -30.75 10.24
C PRO A 438 -3.80 -31.33 9.52
N GLU A 439 -3.92 -31.64 8.23
CA GLU A 439 -2.84 -32.17 7.39
C GLU A 439 -1.84 -31.07 6.95
N LYS A 440 -2.32 -29.83 6.84
CA LYS A 440 -1.55 -28.65 6.43
C LYS A 440 -1.74 -27.51 7.44
N PRO A 441 -1.25 -27.66 8.69
CA PRO A 441 -1.67 -26.81 9.81
C PRO A 441 -0.92 -25.47 9.89
N LYS A 442 0.05 -25.22 9.00
CA LYS A 442 0.94 -24.05 9.03
C LYS A 442 0.94 -23.28 7.72
N TYR A 443 0.90 -21.96 7.82
CA TYR A 443 1.20 -21.01 6.75
C TYR A 443 2.56 -20.37 7.01
N ASP A 444 3.46 -20.40 6.03
CA ASP A 444 4.85 -19.98 6.19
C ASP A 444 5.06 -18.45 6.05
N GLY A 445 4.01 -17.71 5.74
CA GLY A 445 4.10 -16.28 5.45
C GLY A 445 4.54 -15.99 4.01
N VAL A 446 4.95 -14.74 3.76
CA VAL A 446 5.50 -14.29 2.48
C VAL A 446 6.82 -13.56 2.68
N SER A 447 7.63 -13.49 1.63
CA SER A 447 8.86 -12.69 1.64
C SER A 447 8.56 -11.19 1.69
N TRP A 448 9.57 -10.40 2.05
CA TRP A 448 9.49 -8.94 1.94
C TRP A 448 9.21 -8.51 0.51
N HIS A 449 8.20 -7.68 0.31
CA HIS A 449 7.82 -7.16 -1.00
C HIS A 449 7.09 -5.81 -0.84
N VAL A 450 6.80 -5.17 -1.97
CA VAL A 450 5.88 -4.04 -2.12
C VAL A 450 4.78 -4.49 -3.08
N GLU A 451 3.55 -3.98 -2.93
CA GLU A 451 2.43 -4.42 -3.75
C GLU A 451 2.56 -3.96 -5.22
N GLY A 452 2.32 -4.89 -6.14
CA GLY A 452 2.32 -4.66 -7.59
C GLY A 452 3.69 -4.43 -8.22
N GLN A 453 3.70 -3.85 -9.42
CA GLN A 453 4.87 -3.35 -10.13
C GLN A 453 4.68 -1.85 -10.44
N LEU A 454 5.69 -1.21 -11.04
CA LEU A 454 5.55 0.21 -11.39
C LEU A 454 4.45 0.47 -12.43
N ASN A 455 4.09 -0.53 -13.25
CA ASN A 455 2.97 -0.45 -14.20
C ASN A 455 1.64 -0.07 -13.53
N GLU A 456 1.43 -0.50 -12.28
CA GLU A 456 0.18 -0.27 -11.57
C GLU A 456 0.13 1.06 -10.82
N HIS A 457 1.27 1.74 -10.64
CA HIS A 457 1.36 3.01 -9.89
C HIS A 457 0.60 2.98 -8.54
N ILE A 458 0.65 1.86 -7.81
CA ILE A 458 -0.01 1.74 -6.50
C ILE A 458 0.69 2.68 -5.51
N CYS A 459 -0.06 3.58 -4.88
CA CYS A 459 0.46 4.51 -3.88
C CYS A 459 0.12 4.08 -2.44
N ALA A 460 -0.98 3.35 -2.24
CA ALA A 460 -1.38 2.83 -0.94
C ALA A 460 -2.19 1.54 -1.05
N THR A 461 -2.13 0.74 0.00
CA THR A 461 -2.84 -0.52 0.14
C THR A 461 -3.80 -0.44 1.32
N ALA A 462 -4.97 -1.08 1.19
CA ALA A 462 -5.86 -1.38 2.31
C ALA A 462 -6.09 -2.90 2.39
N LEU A 463 -5.94 -3.47 3.57
CA LEU A 463 -6.22 -4.87 3.89
C LEU A 463 -7.36 -4.93 4.89
N TYR A 464 -8.43 -5.65 4.55
CA TYR A 464 -9.55 -5.91 5.43
C TYR A 464 -9.65 -7.40 5.78
N TYR A 465 -9.37 -7.73 7.04
CA TYR A 465 -9.44 -9.09 7.57
C TYR A 465 -10.88 -9.39 7.99
N TYR A 466 -11.67 -9.97 7.09
CA TYR A 466 -13.12 -10.01 7.27
C TYR A 466 -13.64 -11.27 7.98
N ASP A 467 -12.83 -12.31 8.14
CA ASP A 467 -13.19 -13.56 8.82
C ASP A 467 -11.93 -14.34 9.18
N ASN A 468 -11.64 -14.50 10.47
CA ASN A 468 -10.52 -15.30 10.96
C ASN A 468 -11.01 -16.36 11.94
N HIS A 469 -10.63 -17.62 11.74
CA HIS A 469 -11.12 -18.72 12.57
C HIS A 469 -10.03 -19.76 12.84
N ASN A 470 -9.91 -20.19 14.11
CA ASN A 470 -9.04 -21.28 14.53
C ASN A 470 -7.57 -21.14 14.09
N ILE A 471 -7.03 -19.92 14.10
CA ILE A 471 -5.63 -19.63 13.79
C ILE A 471 -4.98 -18.87 14.94
N THR A 472 -3.67 -19.04 15.12
CA THR A 472 -2.87 -18.20 16.01
C THR A 472 -2.92 -16.75 15.52
N ASN A 473 -2.55 -15.80 16.39
CA ASN A 473 -2.41 -14.40 15.96
C ASN A 473 -1.49 -14.32 14.74
N SER A 474 -2.01 -13.76 13.64
CA SER A 474 -1.26 -13.47 12.42
C SER A 474 -0.81 -12.01 12.44
N TYR A 475 0.32 -11.74 11.82
CA TYR A 475 0.92 -10.40 11.81
C TYR A 475 1.38 -10.02 10.41
N ILE A 476 1.38 -8.71 10.14
CA ILE A 476 2.06 -8.11 9.01
C ILE A 476 3.18 -7.21 9.53
N SER A 477 4.40 -7.52 9.13
CA SER A 477 5.62 -6.78 9.51
C SER A 477 5.98 -5.78 8.43
N PHE A 478 6.46 -4.61 8.85
CA PHE A 478 6.88 -3.54 7.94
C PHE A 478 8.39 -3.31 8.01
N ARG A 479 8.96 -2.89 6.89
CA ARG A 479 10.36 -2.47 6.75
C ARG A 479 10.41 -1.19 5.92
N GLN A 480 11.16 -0.23 6.41
CA GLN A 480 11.31 1.10 5.81
C GLN A 480 12.78 1.39 5.51
N GLN A 481 13.05 2.25 4.54
CA GLN A 481 14.35 2.93 4.43
C GLN A 481 14.42 4.02 5.49
N CYS A 482 15.60 4.22 6.08
CA CYS A 482 15.85 5.30 7.00
C CYS A 482 16.95 6.23 6.49
N ASP A 483 17.03 7.43 7.08
CA ASP A 483 18.11 8.38 6.86
C ASP A 483 19.49 7.69 6.98
N THR A 484 20.37 7.91 6.00
CA THR A 484 21.67 7.23 5.92
C THR A 484 22.66 7.80 6.92
N ASN A 485 22.51 9.07 7.29
CA ASN A 485 23.30 9.72 8.32
C ASN A 485 22.38 10.40 9.35
N PRO A 486 22.29 9.90 10.59
CA PRO A 486 21.45 10.52 11.63
C PRO A 486 21.92 11.89 12.12
N HIS A 487 23.00 12.46 11.58
CA HIS A 487 23.59 13.76 11.91
C HIS A 487 24.02 13.92 13.38
N ILE A 488 24.62 12.86 13.93
CA ILE A 488 25.05 12.80 15.33
C ILE A 488 26.36 13.60 15.49
N LYS A 489 26.36 14.57 16.40
CA LYS A 489 27.58 15.27 16.82
C LYS A 489 28.35 14.40 17.79
N ASP A 490 29.53 13.96 17.37
CA ASP A 490 30.49 13.30 18.23
C ASP A 490 31.32 14.34 19.00
N THR A 491 31.29 14.26 20.32
CA THR A 491 31.98 15.22 21.19
C THR A 491 33.39 14.79 21.57
N ARG A 492 33.79 13.53 21.32
CA ARG A 492 35.03 12.95 21.85
C ARG A 492 35.80 12.04 20.88
N GLY A 493 35.37 11.91 19.63
CA GLY A 493 36.04 11.03 18.65
C GLY A 493 35.74 9.55 18.92
N GLU A 494 34.53 9.24 19.39
CA GLU A 494 34.11 7.88 19.71
C GLU A 494 33.88 7.06 18.44
N ASP A 495 34.33 5.82 18.42
CA ASP A 495 34.12 4.91 17.29
C ASP A 495 32.62 4.64 17.10
N PRO A 496 32.02 5.03 15.95
CA PRO A 496 30.61 4.78 15.65
C PRO A 496 30.17 3.33 15.80
N ASN A 497 31.06 2.38 15.54
CA ASN A 497 30.74 0.96 15.65
C ASN A 497 30.46 0.50 17.09
N THR A 498 30.85 1.30 18.08
CA THR A 498 30.63 0.98 19.49
C THR A 498 29.24 1.42 19.99
N PHE A 499 28.72 2.57 19.54
CA PHE A 499 27.45 3.09 20.05
C PHE A 499 26.27 2.87 19.09
N LEU A 500 26.47 2.86 17.77
CA LEU A 500 25.37 2.71 16.81
C LEU A 500 24.57 1.40 17.00
N PRO A 501 25.19 0.24 17.30
CA PRO A 501 24.43 -0.98 17.54
C PRO A 501 23.55 -0.90 18.79
N GLU A 502 24.03 -0.24 19.86
CA GLU A 502 23.28 -0.13 21.12
C GLU A 502 22.20 0.95 21.09
N ILE A 503 22.34 1.99 20.26
CA ILE A 503 21.39 3.10 20.17
C ILE A 503 20.36 2.91 19.05
N PHE A 504 20.80 2.51 17.85
CA PHE A 504 19.95 2.39 16.64
C PHE A 504 19.76 0.96 16.17
N GLY A 505 20.49 -0.02 16.73
CA GLY A 505 20.49 -1.39 16.22
C GLY A 505 21.19 -1.50 14.85
N LYS A 506 22.14 -0.60 14.57
CA LYS A 506 22.82 -0.51 13.26
C LYS A 506 24.33 -0.51 13.41
N GLN A 507 25.00 -1.05 12.40
CA GLN A 507 26.46 -0.97 12.27
C GLN A 507 26.81 0.07 11.18
N THR A 508 28.02 0.62 11.23
CA THR A 508 28.51 1.48 10.14
C THR A 508 28.58 0.68 8.84
N PHE A 509 28.14 1.29 7.75
CA PHE A 509 28.04 0.68 6.42
C PHE A 509 27.05 -0.50 6.32
N SER A 510 26.22 -0.74 7.33
CA SER A 510 25.10 -1.68 7.22
C SER A 510 23.96 -1.08 6.40
N SER A 511 23.02 -1.90 5.91
CA SER A 511 21.85 -1.40 5.18
C SER A 511 21.07 -0.34 5.97
N ALA A 512 20.72 0.77 5.34
CA ALA A 512 19.89 1.85 5.87
C ALA A 512 18.40 1.49 5.88
N THR A 513 18.07 0.30 6.34
CA THR A 513 16.69 -0.21 6.47
C THR A 513 16.35 -0.53 7.92
N GLN A 514 15.15 -0.23 8.38
CA GLN A 514 14.69 -0.54 9.74
C GLN A 514 13.34 -1.25 9.70
N ILE A 515 13.11 -2.11 10.69
CA ILE A 515 11.81 -2.75 10.94
C ILE A 515 11.13 -1.94 12.04
N PRO A 516 10.19 -1.01 11.71
CA PRO A 516 9.49 -0.23 12.72
C PRO A 516 8.57 -1.08 13.62
N GLY A 517 8.06 -2.20 13.10
CA GLY A 517 7.23 -3.13 13.87
C GLY A 517 6.26 -3.93 13.01
N SER A 518 5.31 -4.59 13.67
CA SER A 518 4.28 -5.44 13.06
C SER A 518 2.87 -5.12 13.58
N VAL A 519 1.86 -5.29 12.72
CA VAL A 519 0.45 -5.11 13.10
C VAL A 519 -0.21 -6.47 13.19
N GLN A 520 -0.96 -6.72 14.27
CA GLN A 520 -1.80 -7.92 14.37
C GLN A 520 -2.96 -7.85 13.38
N CYS A 521 -3.19 -8.92 12.65
CA CYS A 521 -4.18 -9.03 11.58
C CYS A 521 -5.52 -9.58 12.12
N SER A 522 -6.14 -8.86 13.06
CA SER A 522 -7.37 -9.28 13.73
C SER A 522 -8.61 -9.23 12.83
N GLU A 523 -9.60 -10.10 13.06
CA GLU A 523 -10.89 -10.02 12.37
C GLU A 523 -11.56 -8.66 12.61
N GLY A 524 -12.15 -8.09 11.55
CA GLY A 524 -12.78 -6.77 11.56
C GLY A 524 -11.81 -5.61 11.39
N ARG A 525 -10.49 -5.85 11.38
CA ARG A 525 -9.48 -4.82 11.20
C ARG A 525 -9.35 -4.41 9.73
N LEU A 526 -9.45 -3.11 9.49
CA LEU A 526 -9.01 -2.46 8.27
C LEU A 526 -7.65 -1.80 8.51
N LEU A 527 -6.65 -2.17 7.72
CA LEU A 527 -5.28 -1.68 7.82
C LEU A 527 -4.89 -1.01 6.50
N THR A 528 -4.33 0.19 6.55
CA THR A 528 -3.76 0.87 5.39
C THR A 528 -2.30 1.22 5.59
N PHE A 529 -1.54 1.22 4.50
CA PHE A 529 -0.13 1.61 4.48
C PHE A 529 0.29 2.05 3.06
N PRO A 530 1.31 2.92 2.95
CA PRO A 530 1.75 3.42 1.66
C PRO A 530 2.71 2.45 0.98
N ASN A 531 2.81 2.51 -0.34
CA ASN A 531 3.75 1.72 -1.14
C ASN A 531 5.21 2.19 -1.03
N THR A 532 5.52 3.07 -0.07
CA THR A 532 6.90 3.41 0.34
C THR A 532 7.50 2.40 1.32
N LEU A 533 6.68 1.52 1.89
CA LEU A 533 7.11 0.50 2.84
C LEU A 533 7.17 -0.86 2.15
N GLN A 534 8.18 -1.65 2.51
CA GLN A 534 8.11 -3.09 2.28
C GLN A 534 7.36 -3.74 3.44
N HIS A 535 6.61 -4.80 3.13
CA HIS A 535 5.91 -5.57 4.13
C HIS A 535 6.03 -7.07 3.87
N ARG A 536 5.69 -7.84 4.90
CA ARG A 536 5.52 -9.29 4.81
C ARG A 536 4.43 -9.76 5.77
N VAL A 537 3.68 -10.77 5.35
CA VAL A 537 2.82 -11.55 6.24
C VAL A 537 3.70 -12.55 6.98
N GLU A 538 3.59 -12.59 8.30
CA GLU A 538 4.34 -13.51 9.15
C GLU A 538 3.70 -14.91 9.19
N PRO A 539 4.46 -15.96 9.54
CA PRO A 539 3.92 -17.31 9.69
C PRO A 539 2.84 -17.38 10.76
N PHE A 540 1.85 -18.26 10.55
CA PHE A 540 0.84 -18.59 11.57
C PHE A 540 0.35 -20.04 11.40
N GLU A 541 -0.29 -20.59 12.42
CA GLU A 541 -0.76 -21.98 12.42
C GLU A 541 -2.14 -22.14 13.06
N LEU A 542 -2.69 -23.35 13.00
CA LEU A 542 -3.93 -23.69 13.71
C LEU A 542 -3.73 -23.63 15.24
N VAL A 543 -4.71 -23.07 15.95
CA VAL A 543 -4.77 -23.14 17.43
C VAL A 543 -5.14 -24.57 17.85
N ASP A 544 -6.30 -25.04 17.39
CA ASP A 544 -6.70 -26.44 17.50
C ASP A 544 -6.31 -27.17 16.21
N LYS A 545 -5.23 -27.95 16.28
CA LYS A 545 -4.66 -28.70 15.14
C LYS A 545 -5.56 -29.85 14.67
N THR A 546 -6.65 -30.15 15.36
CA THR A 546 -7.62 -31.19 14.96
C THR A 546 -8.74 -30.66 14.08
N ARG A 547 -8.88 -29.33 13.97
CA ARG A 547 -9.97 -28.67 13.24
C ARG A 547 -9.39 -27.74 12.16
N PRO A 548 -10.08 -27.55 11.04
CA PRO A 548 -9.67 -26.57 10.04
C PRO A 548 -9.76 -25.14 10.59
N GLY A 549 -9.06 -24.22 9.95
CA GLY A 549 -9.04 -22.79 10.27
C GLY A 549 -8.78 -21.95 9.03
N HIS A 550 -9.02 -20.65 9.12
CA HIS A 550 -8.84 -19.74 8.00
C HIS A 550 -8.50 -18.31 8.39
N CYS A 551 -7.90 -17.59 7.45
CA CYS A 551 -7.72 -16.14 7.45
C CYS A 551 -8.24 -15.61 6.10
N LYS A 552 -9.25 -14.75 6.11
CA LYS A 552 -9.87 -14.25 4.87
C LYS A 552 -9.70 -12.75 4.71
N ILE A 553 -9.23 -12.33 3.52
CA ILE A 553 -8.72 -10.99 3.29
C ILE A 553 -9.33 -10.40 2.01
N LEU A 554 -9.82 -9.16 2.13
CA LEU A 554 -10.09 -8.27 0.99
C LEU A 554 -8.97 -7.23 0.94
N SER A 555 -8.21 -7.23 -0.15
CA SER A 555 -7.15 -6.26 -0.41
C SER A 555 -7.59 -5.27 -1.50
N LEU A 556 -7.36 -3.99 -1.25
CA LEU A 556 -7.64 -2.89 -2.15
C LEU A 556 -6.34 -2.13 -2.39
N PHE A 557 -5.90 -2.02 -3.64
CA PHE A 557 -4.71 -1.28 -4.00
C PHE A 557 -5.12 0.01 -4.71
N LEU A 558 -4.86 1.14 -4.05
CA LEU A 558 -5.14 2.47 -4.58
C LEU A 558 -4.05 2.83 -5.59
N VAL A 559 -4.45 2.96 -6.85
CA VAL A 559 -3.61 3.54 -7.90
C VAL A 559 -3.52 5.04 -7.65
N ASP A 560 -2.33 5.61 -7.80
CA ASP A 560 -2.08 7.03 -7.60
C ASP A 560 -3.05 7.89 -8.42
N PRO A 561 -3.95 8.66 -7.79
CA PRO A 561 -4.94 9.45 -8.50
C PRO A 561 -4.37 10.57 -9.40
N HIS A 562 -3.09 10.92 -9.27
CA HIS A 562 -2.43 11.89 -10.16
C HIS A 562 -2.12 11.33 -11.56
N ILE A 563 -2.15 10.01 -11.72
CA ILE A 563 -1.88 9.33 -13.00
C ILE A 563 -3.00 8.32 -13.30
N ARG A 564 -3.49 8.34 -14.54
CA ARG A 564 -4.46 7.34 -15.00
C ARG A 564 -3.75 6.28 -15.80
N ILE A 565 -3.95 5.02 -15.43
CA ILE A 565 -3.41 3.86 -16.15
C ILE A 565 -4.52 3.11 -16.89
N ILE A 566 -4.13 2.21 -17.80
CA ILE A 566 -5.06 1.32 -18.49
C ILE A 566 -5.85 0.51 -17.48
N SER A 567 -7.18 0.59 -17.58
CA SER A 567 -8.13 -0.02 -16.65
C SER A 567 -9.13 -0.92 -17.36
N THR A 568 -9.98 -1.58 -16.57
CA THR A 568 -11.15 -2.32 -17.08
C THR A 568 -12.19 -1.42 -17.77
N ALA A 569 -12.04 -0.09 -17.69
CA ALA A 569 -12.84 0.83 -18.49
C ALA A 569 -12.31 0.97 -19.93
N ASN A 570 -11.07 0.55 -20.20
CA ASN A 570 -10.44 0.64 -21.53
C ASN A 570 -10.36 -0.74 -22.20
N ILE A 571 -10.21 -1.79 -21.39
CA ILE A 571 -10.07 -3.18 -21.84
C ILE A 571 -11.39 -3.90 -21.58
N PRO A 572 -12.05 -4.50 -22.59
CA PRO A 572 -13.21 -5.35 -22.37
C PRO A 572 -12.87 -6.62 -21.56
N PRO A 573 -13.86 -7.26 -20.92
CA PRO A 573 -13.63 -8.51 -20.21
C PRO A 573 -12.96 -9.54 -21.12
N GLN A 574 -11.84 -10.07 -20.64
CA GLN A 574 -10.97 -10.97 -21.40
C GLN A 574 -11.32 -12.44 -21.21
N ARG A 575 -12.46 -12.72 -20.55
CA ARG A 575 -12.93 -14.05 -20.17
C ARG A 575 -13.79 -14.66 -21.27
N ARG A 576 -13.33 -15.75 -21.87
CA ARG A 576 -14.06 -16.46 -22.92
C ARG A 576 -15.39 -17.02 -22.41
N ASP A 577 -15.42 -17.55 -21.20
CA ASP A 577 -16.63 -18.09 -20.57
C ASP A 577 -17.73 -17.02 -20.46
N TRP A 578 -17.38 -15.79 -20.07
CA TRP A 578 -18.36 -14.68 -19.99
C TRP A 578 -18.88 -14.27 -21.37
N TRP A 579 -17.98 -14.23 -22.37
CA TRP A 579 -18.34 -13.90 -23.75
C TRP A 579 -19.26 -14.97 -24.37
N THR A 580 -18.93 -16.25 -24.21
CA THR A 580 -19.73 -17.38 -24.69
C THR A 580 -21.12 -17.36 -24.07
N GLU A 581 -21.21 -17.23 -22.74
CA GLU A 581 -22.50 -17.16 -22.03
C GLU A 581 -23.36 -15.98 -22.54
N HIS A 582 -22.75 -14.83 -22.78
CA HIS A 582 -23.46 -13.68 -23.34
C HIS A 582 -24.00 -13.96 -24.75
N LEU A 583 -23.18 -14.52 -25.65
CA LEU A 583 -23.61 -14.88 -27.01
C LEU A 583 -24.73 -15.92 -27.02
N GLU A 584 -24.69 -16.88 -26.10
CA GLU A 584 -25.77 -17.85 -25.91
C GLU A 584 -27.06 -17.17 -25.43
N SER A 585 -26.96 -16.28 -24.44
CA SER A 585 -28.11 -15.58 -23.85
C SER A 585 -28.84 -14.66 -24.86
N THR A 586 -28.10 -14.05 -25.80
CA THR A 586 -28.68 -13.18 -26.85
C THR A 586 -29.32 -13.97 -27.99
N GLY A 587 -29.08 -15.29 -28.06
CA GLY A 587 -29.50 -16.13 -29.18
C GLY A 587 -28.78 -15.83 -30.50
N ALA A 588 -27.70 -15.03 -30.48
CA ALA A 588 -26.93 -14.69 -31.67
C ALA A 588 -26.40 -15.94 -32.39
N LEU A 589 -26.01 -16.96 -31.62
CA LEU A 589 -25.48 -18.23 -32.15
C LEU A 589 -26.52 -19.08 -32.87
N LYS A 590 -27.80 -18.98 -32.50
CA LYS A 590 -28.88 -19.72 -33.16
C LYS A 590 -29.12 -19.28 -34.59
N LYS A 591 -28.61 -18.10 -34.97
CA LYS A 591 -28.73 -17.52 -36.32
C LYS A 591 -27.58 -17.91 -37.25
N LEU A 592 -26.56 -18.61 -36.74
CA LEU A 592 -25.35 -18.97 -37.49
C LEU A 592 -25.35 -20.47 -37.86
N PRO A 593 -24.84 -20.85 -39.05
CA PRO A 593 -24.50 -22.23 -39.39
C PRO A 593 -23.55 -22.86 -38.37
N LYS A 594 -23.64 -24.18 -38.18
CA LYS A 594 -22.85 -24.92 -37.17
C LYS A 594 -21.34 -24.78 -37.40
N GLU A 595 -20.93 -24.67 -38.65
CA GLU A 595 -19.54 -24.48 -39.06
C GLU A 595 -19.02 -23.12 -38.60
N LEU A 596 -19.81 -22.05 -38.74
CA LEU A 596 -19.45 -20.72 -38.24
C LEU A 596 -19.45 -20.67 -36.71
N VAL A 597 -20.40 -21.36 -36.05
CA VAL A 597 -20.38 -21.51 -34.59
C VAL A 597 -19.11 -22.24 -34.15
N HIS A 598 -18.71 -23.30 -34.85
CA HIS A 598 -17.47 -24.03 -34.55
C HIS A 598 -16.22 -23.19 -34.83
N MET A 599 -16.21 -22.33 -35.85
CA MET A 599 -15.11 -21.38 -36.07
C MET A 599 -15.06 -20.29 -34.99
N VAL A 600 -16.21 -19.86 -34.47
CA VAL A 600 -16.36 -18.83 -33.42
C VAL A 600 -16.11 -19.37 -32.00
N PHE A 601 -16.11 -20.69 -31.78
CA PHE A 601 -15.77 -21.31 -30.48
C PHE A 601 -14.68 -22.39 -30.56
N GLY A 602 -14.05 -22.55 -31.72
CA GLY A 602 -13.07 -23.60 -31.98
C GLY A 602 -11.79 -23.43 -31.19
N SER A 603 -10.94 -24.47 -31.24
CA SER A 603 -9.65 -24.52 -30.54
C SER A 603 -8.65 -23.43 -30.97
N ASP A 604 -8.86 -22.79 -32.11
CA ASP A 604 -7.91 -21.84 -32.72
C ASP A 604 -8.08 -20.39 -32.24
N ILE A 605 -9.00 -20.14 -31.30
CA ILE A 605 -9.28 -18.80 -30.79
C ILE A 605 -8.25 -18.43 -29.73
N ASN A 606 -7.48 -17.39 -30.03
CA ASN A 606 -6.44 -16.87 -29.13
C ASN A 606 -6.93 -15.77 -28.18
N PHE A 607 -8.12 -15.20 -28.42
CA PHE A 607 -8.76 -14.16 -27.59
C PHE A 607 -10.29 -14.13 -27.83
N PRO A 608 -11.15 -13.94 -26.81
CA PRO A 608 -10.84 -13.82 -25.37
C PRO A 608 -10.17 -15.09 -24.80
N PHE A 609 -9.50 -14.97 -23.65
CA PHE A 609 -8.72 -16.06 -23.05
C PHE A 609 -9.62 -17.12 -22.42
N SER A 610 -9.25 -18.40 -22.57
CA SER A 610 -9.82 -19.47 -21.75
C SER A 610 -9.26 -19.40 -20.32
N ILE A 611 -9.87 -20.14 -19.40
CA ILE A 611 -9.40 -20.20 -18.01
C ILE A 611 -8.03 -20.88 -17.90
N GLU A 612 -7.77 -21.90 -18.73
CA GLU A 612 -6.48 -22.60 -18.80
C GLU A 612 -5.37 -21.66 -19.26
N GLU A 613 -5.64 -20.88 -20.30
CA GLU A 613 -4.69 -19.90 -20.82
C GLU A 613 -4.43 -18.78 -19.81
N ALA A 614 -5.46 -18.28 -19.15
CA ALA A 614 -5.31 -17.28 -18.08
C ALA A 614 -4.49 -17.82 -16.91
N LYS A 615 -4.65 -19.11 -16.54
CA LYS A 615 -3.85 -19.77 -15.50
C LYS A 615 -2.37 -19.91 -15.93
N ARG A 616 -2.08 -20.21 -17.20
CA ARG A 616 -0.71 -20.22 -17.74
C ARG A 616 -0.07 -18.83 -17.68
N LEU A 617 -0.77 -17.81 -18.19
CA LEU A 617 -0.33 -16.41 -18.15
C LEU A 617 -0.08 -15.92 -16.73
N ARG A 618 -0.92 -16.33 -15.76
CA ARG A 618 -0.72 -16.03 -14.35
C ARG A 618 0.60 -16.60 -13.81
N VAL A 619 0.94 -17.86 -14.15
CA VAL A 619 2.21 -18.46 -13.71
C VAL A 619 3.40 -17.69 -14.27
N GLU A 620 3.32 -17.27 -15.54
CA GLU A 620 4.36 -16.44 -16.16
C GLU A 620 4.50 -15.07 -15.47
N LEU A 621 3.38 -14.38 -15.22
CA LEU A 621 3.34 -13.11 -14.49
C LEU A 621 3.92 -13.26 -13.07
N MET A 622 3.53 -14.30 -12.33
CA MET A 622 4.05 -14.54 -10.99
C MET A 622 5.56 -14.81 -10.98
N SER A 623 6.07 -15.53 -11.99
CA SER A 623 7.50 -15.74 -12.16
C SER A 623 8.23 -14.41 -12.40
N GLU A 624 7.69 -13.54 -13.25
CA GLU A 624 8.22 -12.20 -13.50
C GLU A 624 8.22 -11.34 -12.21
N MET A 625 7.11 -11.35 -11.47
CA MET A 625 7.01 -10.62 -10.19
C MET A 625 8.01 -11.13 -9.15
N ALA A 626 8.21 -12.45 -9.05
CA ALA A 626 9.16 -13.04 -8.11
C ALA A 626 10.62 -12.68 -8.44
N ALA A 627 10.99 -12.68 -9.72
CA ALA A 627 12.30 -12.25 -10.17
C ALA A 627 12.54 -10.77 -9.79
N ARG A 628 11.57 -9.90 -10.10
CA ARG A 628 11.67 -8.47 -9.77
C ARG A 628 11.68 -8.18 -8.28
N ALA A 629 10.91 -8.90 -7.47
CA ALA A 629 10.91 -8.72 -6.03
C ALA A 629 12.30 -8.93 -5.42
N THR A 630 13.10 -9.84 -5.99
CA THR A 630 14.49 -10.10 -5.55
C THR A 630 15.41 -8.91 -5.87
N GLU A 631 15.30 -8.36 -7.08
CA GLU A 631 16.04 -7.17 -7.50
C GLU A 631 15.63 -5.94 -6.68
N GLN A 632 14.32 -5.73 -6.50
CA GLN A 632 13.76 -4.65 -5.70
C GLN A 632 14.15 -4.75 -4.22
N ASP A 633 14.25 -5.96 -3.64
CA ASP A 633 14.79 -6.13 -2.27
C ASP A 633 16.24 -5.64 -2.17
N SER A 634 17.05 -5.99 -3.16
CA SER A 634 18.46 -5.58 -3.23
C SER A 634 18.58 -4.05 -3.32
N HIS A 635 17.78 -3.43 -4.19
CA HIS A 635 17.70 -1.97 -4.36
C HIS A 635 17.22 -1.28 -3.09
N PHE A 636 16.17 -1.79 -2.47
CA PHE A 636 15.61 -1.21 -1.25
C PHE A 636 16.62 -1.21 -0.10
N ARG A 637 17.57 -2.17 -0.09
CA ARG A 637 18.58 -2.33 0.96
C ARG A 637 19.94 -1.72 0.61
N TYR A 638 20.10 -1.23 -0.62
CA TYR A 638 21.40 -0.81 -1.19
C TYR A 638 22.07 0.33 -0.42
N ARG A 639 21.29 1.31 0.05
CA ARG A 639 21.84 2.45 0.79
C ARG A 639 22.47 2.01 2.11
N GLU A 640 23.63 2.57 2.41
CA GLU A 640 24.39 2.27 3.63
C GLU A 640 24.15 3.32 4.72
N PHE A 641 24.09 2.88 5.96
CA PHE A 641 23.95 3.70 7.15
C PHE A 641 25.34 4.04 7.70
N SER A 642 25.69 5.33 7.75
CA SER A 642 26.99 5.78 8.23
C SER A 642 26.95 7.20 8.79
N VAL A 643 27.68 7.42 9.89
CA VAL A 643 27.99 8.76 10.43
C VAL A 643 29.36 9.28 9.95
N VAL A 644 30.15 8.45 9.26
CA VAL A 644 31.45 8.79 8.68
C VAL A 644 31.37 8.83 7.15
N LYS A 645 32.12 9.75 6.52
CA LYS A 645 32.26 9.77 5.06
C LYS A 645 33.28 8.70 4.64
N ARG A 646 32.99 7.99 3.54
CA ARG A 646 33.95 7.09 2.90
C ARG A 646 35.09 7.87 2.24
#